data_AF-A0A672JJN1-F1
#
_entry.id   AF-A0A672JJN1-F1
#
_cell.length_a   1.000
_cell.length_b   1.000
_cell.length_c   1.000
_cell.angle_alpha   90.00
_cell.angle_beta   90.00
_cell.angle_gamma   90.00
#
_symmetry.space_group_name_H-M   'P 1'
#
loop_
_entity.id
_entity.type
_entity.pdbx_description
1 polymer ?
#
loop_
_entity_poly.entity_id
_entity_poly.type
_entity_poly.pdbx_seq_one_letter_code
_entity_poly.pdbx_strand_id
1 'polypeptide(L)'
;MLKCRTAWNKLAPLARNSSTVCRQNVRRSGKKVLAAFQTHATSDTVLFHYVIKTRRANSLVASAYLNRSDLHVAVLNDVPFSHLDSRFFSFRRVDDSIVLTEPAAAAAEPPAAEAPEPQPEPVAEASEPQPEAVAAEAAEAPEPQPEAVAAEVAEAPEPQPEAVATEAPKASEAVAAEPQPEAPEPQPDAVVIPSHSPYLLIGGGTASFAAARSIRARDPGAKVLIVTDEPDLPYMRPPLSKELWFSDDPSVTETLRFKQWNGKERSIYFQPPSFYINPEDLESAENGGVAVLLSKKVVHMDVRGNKVKLDDGTEISYDKCLIATGGVPRNLQVIERAGEEVMSRTTLFRKIEDFKSLDKVSRNVKSVTIIGGGFLGSELACALGRKSTESGLEVIQMFPERGNMGKVLPEYLSNWTTEKVKREGVKIISEALVKSVACKDDRLEILLKDGRLVKTDHIVAAVGLEPNVDLAKSGGLEVDSDFGGYRVNAELQARSNIWVAGDAACFYDIRLGRRRVEHHDHAVVSGRLAGENMTGASKPYWHQSMFWSDLGPDVGYEAIGIVDSSLPTVGVFAKATAKDTPKAATEESGTGIRSESETEDTATSPVASTAPAPVVGHKDDYGKGVIFYLRDKVVVGIILWNVFNRMPVARKIIKDGEEHADLNEVAKLFNIHED
;
A
#
# COMPACT_ATOMS: atom_id res chain seq x y z
N MET A 1 28.47 29.23 12.49
CA MET A 1 27.81 28.35 11.49
C MET A 1 26.66 27.49 12.05
N LEU A 2 26.59 27.15 13.34
CA LEU A 2 25.48 26.32 13.87
C LEU A 2 24.12 27.04 14.12
N LYS A 3 24.05 28.38 14.15
CA LYS A 3 22.78 29.11 14.36
C LYS A 3 21.92 29.30 13.09
N CYS A 4 22.45 29.02 11.89
CA CYS A 4 21.73 29.23 10.62
C CYS A 4 20.81 28.07 10.20
N ARG A 5 21.02 26.84 10.71
CA ARG A 5 20.31 25.65 10.21
C ARG A 5 18.82 25.64 10.59
N THR A 6 18.50 26.09 11.81
CA THR A 6 17.13 26.16 12.31
C THR A 6 16.32 27.28 11.65
N ALA A 7 16.95 28.43 11.38
CA ALA A 7 16.34 29.53 10.62
C ALA A 7 16.11 29.13 9.15
N TRP A 8 17.07 28.42 8.54
CA TRP A 8 16.94 27.93 7.17
C TRP A 8 15.81 26.91 7.00
N ASN A 9 15.61 26.01 7.97
CA ASN A 9 14.51 25.04 7.93
C ASN A 9 13.12 25.68 8.03
N LYS A 10 12.99 26.83 8.72
CA LYS A 10 11.73 27.60 8.79
C LYS A 10 11.53 28.53 7.59
N LEU A 11 12.61 29.09 7.03
CA LEU A 11 12.55 30.06 5.92
C LEU A 11 12.51 29.40 4.54
N ALA A 12 13.07 28.18 4.38
CA ALA A 12 13.11 27.49 3.09
C ALA A 12 11.72 27.17 2.49
N PRO A 13 10.69 26.75 3.26
CA PRO A 13 9.34 26.56 2.74
C PRO A 13 8.70 27.89 2.28
N LEU A 14 8.90 28.96 3.04
CA LEU A 14 8.37 30.30 2.73
C LEU A 14 9.05 30.93 1.51
N ALA A 15 10.36 30.74 1.35
CA ALA A 15 11.10 31.16 0.17
C ALA A 15 10.70 30.35 -1.09
N ARG A 16 10.41 29.05 -0.94
CA ARG A 16 9.88 28.22 -2.03
C ARG A 16 8.47 28.66 -2.44
N ASN A 17 7.57 28.91 -1.48
CA ASN A 17 6.22 29.40 -1.78
C ASN A 17 6.24 30.77 -2.45
N SER A 18 7.09 31.69 -1.97
CA SER A 18 7.26 33.02 -2.59
C SER A 18 7.83 32.92 -4.01
N SER A 19 8.81 32.04 -4.24
CA SER A 19 9.32 31.73 -5.59
C SER A 19 8.25 31.12 -6.49
N THR A 20 7.38 30.26 -5.97
CA THR A 20 6.30 29.62 -6.74
C THR A 20 5.20 30.60 -7.11
N VAL A 21 4.76 31.44 -6.17
CA VAL A 21 3.75 32.49 -6.42
C VAL A 21 4.28 33.53 -7.42
N CYS A 22 5.54 33.94 -7.27
CA CYS A 22 6.16 34.88 -8.21
C CYS A 22 6.30 34.26 -9.61
N ARG A 23 6.69 32.99 -9.73
CA ARG A 23 6.73 32.26 -11.01
C ARG A 23 5.35 32.06 -11.63
N GLN A 24 4.31 31.79 -10.83
CA GLN A 24 2.94 31.63 -11.29
C GLN A 24 2.37 32.95 -11.83
N ASN A 25 2.59 34.06 -11.13
CA ASN A 25 2.17 35.39 -11.60
C ASN A 25 2.93 35.84 -12.85
N VAL A 26 4.24 35.54 -12.95
CA VAL A 26 5.03 35.80 -14.17
C VAL A 26 4.56 34.94 -15.35
N ARG A 27 4.22 33.67 -15.14
CA ARG A 27 3.62 32.80 -16.16
C ARG A 27 2.26 33.32 -16.64
N ARG A 28 1.40 33.78 -15.73
CA ARG A 28 0.10 34.39 -16.06
C ARG A 28 0.26 35.67 -16.90
N SER A 29 1.36 36.41 -16.72
CA SER A 29 1.67 37.63 -17.50
C SER A 29 2.42 37.39 -18.83
N GLY A 30 2.71 36.14 -19.20
CA GLY A 30 3.39 35.79 -20.46
C GLY A 30 4.89 36.14 -20.53
N LYS A 31 5.55 36.40 -19.39
CA LYS A 31 6.98 36.79 -19.30
C LYS A 31 7.86 35.63 -18.81
N LYS A 32 9.17 35.68 -19.10
CA LYS A 32 10.16 34.62 -18.79
C LYS A 32 11.15 35.10 -17.72
N VAL A 33 11.36 34.33 -16.65
CA VAL A 33 12.36 34.62 -15.59
C VAL A 33 13.73 34.09 -16.03
N LEU A 34 14.80 34.89 -15.94
CA LEU A 34 16.13 34.52 -16.45
C LEU A 34 17.21 34.34 -15.36
N ALA A 35 17.11 34.97 -14.19
CA ALA A 35 18.04 34.73 -13.07
C ALA A 35 17.48 35.17 -11.72
N ALA A 36 17.89 34.50 -10.64
CA ALA A 36 17.69 34.90 -9.25
C ALA A 36 19.06 35.02 -8.58
N PHE A 37 19.33 36.11 -7.87
CA PHE A 37 20.59 36.31 -7.14
C PHE A 37 20.37 36.30 -5.62
N GLN A 38 21.43 35.91 -4.91
CA GLN A 38 21.40 35.46 -3.51
C GLN A 38 21.34 36.61 -2.49
N THR A 39 20.75 36.26 -1.34
CA THR A 39 20.29 37.05 -0.20
C THR A 39 21.38 37.74 0.63
N HIS A 40 21.07 38.92 1.17
CA HIS A 40 21.64 39.41 2.43
C HIS A 40 20.67 39.09 3.57
N ALA A 41 21.19 38.57 4.67
CA ALA A 41 20.43 38.26 5.88
C ALA A 41 21.12 38.93 7.07
N THR A 42 20.43 39.88 7.71
CA THR A 42 20.74 40.33 9.08
C THR A 42 19.78 39.64 10.06
N SER A 43 19.99 39.80 11.37
CA SER A 43 19.26 39.06 12.40
C SER A 43 17.73 39.14 12.30
N ASP A 44 17.19 40.19 11.67
CA ASP A 44 15.76 40.49 11.70
C ASP A 44 15.14 40.84 10.34
N THR A 45 15.82 40.65 9.20
CA THR A 45 15.22 40.88 7.86
C THR A 45 15.88 40.04 6.75
N VAL A 46 15.06 39.52 5.83
CA VAL A 46 15.53 38.87 4.58
C VAL A 46 14.98 39.63 3.38
N LEU A 47 15.87 40.11 2.50
CA LEU A 47 15.50 40.79 1.26
C LEU A 47 15.79 39.91 0.02
N PHE A 48 14.83 39.87 -0.90
CA PHE A 48 14.96 39.19 -2.20
C PHE A 48 14.80 40.21 -3.34
N HIS A 49 15.74 40.22 -4.29
CA HIS A 49 15.67 41.03 -5.50
C HIS A 49 15.50 40.15 -6.73
N TYR A 50 14.54 40.51 -7.60
CA TYR A 50 14.30 39.86 -8.89
C TYR A 50 14.49 40.86 -10.03
N VAL A 51 15.24 40.48 -11.06
CA VAL A 51 15.38 41.26 -12.30
C VAL A 51 14.66 40.52 -13.43
N ILE A 52 13.64 41.15 -14.01
CA ILE A 52 12.85 40.59 -15.10
C ILE A 52 13.15 41.40 -16.37
N LYS A 53 13.77 40.76 -17.37
CA LYS A 53 14.06 41.39 -18.67
C LYS A 53 12.88 41.17 -19.62
N THR A 54 12.31 42.24 -20.16
CA THR A 54 11.24 42.14 -21.16
C THR A 54 11.79 42.26 -22.59
N ARG A 55 11.07 41.75 -23.60
CA ARG A 55 11.48 41.77 -25.02
C ARG A 55 11.65 43.20 -25.61
N ARG A 56 11.23 44.25 -24.89
CA ARG A 56 11.51 45.65 -25.22
C ARG A 56 12.30 46.29 -24.08
N ALA A 57 13.63 46.24 -24.21
CA ALA A 57 14.69 47.04 -23.57
C ALA A 57 14.58 47.62 -22.13
N ASN A 58 13.55 47.42 -21.33
CA ASN A 58 13.45 47.91 -19.95
C ASN A 58 13.37 46.73 -18.97
N SER A 59 14.27 46.75 -17.99
CA SER A 59 14.39 45.78 -16.90
C SER A 59 13.44 46.17 -15.78
N LEU A 60 12.53 45.27 -15.37
CA LEU A 60 11.70 45.46 -14.17
C LEU A 60 12.43 44.87 -12.97
N VAL A 61 12.61 45.65 -11.90
CA VAL A 61 13.17 45.17 -10.63
C VAL A 61 12.04 45.07 -9.62
N ALA A 62 11.82 43.88 -9.07
CA ALA A 62 10.88 43.66 -7.97
C ALA A 62 11.65 43.26 -6.72
N SER A 63 11.30 43.86 -5.58
CA SER A 63 11.88 43.52 -4.28
C SER A 63 10.77 43.02 -3.35
N ALA A 64 11.06 41.93 -2.65
CA ALA A 64 10.21 41.40 -1.59
C ALA A 64 11.02 41.31 -0.30
N TYR A 65 10.43 41.72 0.82
CA TYR A 65 11.04 41.57 2.13
C TYR A 65 10.09 40.86 3.10
N LEU A 66 10.69 40.10 4.01
CA LEU A 66 10.00 39.38 5.08
C LEU A 66 10.40 39.99 6.43
N ASN A 67 9.41 40.43 7.21
CA ASN A 67 9.54 40.68 8.65
C ASN A 67 8.60 39.72 9.40
N ARG A 68 8.89 39.40 10.67
CA ARG A 68 8.42 38.26 11.49
C ARG A 68 6.92 37.90 11.48
N SER A 69 6.06 38.65 10.82
CA SER A 69 4.62 38.38 10.77
C SER A 69 3.96 38.62 9.40
N ASP A 70 4.59 39.31 8.44
CA ASP A 70 3.92 39.76 7.21
C ASP A 70 4.83 39.71 5.96
N LEU A 71 4.23 39.35 4.81
CA LEU A 71 4.88 39.36 3.49
C LEU A 71 4.45 40.62 2.72
N HIS A 72 5.41 41.50 2.43
CA HIS A 72 5.16 42.68 1.58
C HIS A 72 5.87 42.53 0.22
N VAL A 73 5.11 42.73 -0.86
CA VAL A 73 5.59 42.70 -2.24
C VAL A 73 5.42 44.09 -2.86
N ALA A 74 6.52 44.75 -3.19
CA ALA A 74 6.49 46.04 -3.88
C ALA A 74 6.94 45.87 -5.34
N VAL A 75 6.09 46.31 -6.27
CA VAL A 75 6.41 46.35 -7.70
C VAL A 75 6.84 47.78 -8.03
N LEU A 76 8.14 47.98 -8.29
CA LEU A 76 8.67 49.26 -8.74
C LEU A 76 8.53 49.31 -10.27
N ASN A 77 7.56 50.08 -10.76
CA ASN A 77 7.42 50.35 -12.18
C ASN A 77 8.32 51.53 -12.58
N ASP A 78 9.09 51.34 -13.66
CA ASP A 78 9.84 52.34 -14.43
C ASP A 78 10.48 53.49 -13.63
N VAL A 79 11.69 53.25 -13.09
CA VAL A 79 12.57 54.34 -12.65
C VAL A 79 13.95 54.16 -13.30
N PRO A 80 14.47 55.15 -14.05
CA PRO A 80 15.84 55.10 -14.56
C PRO A 80 16.84 55.09 -13.40
N PHE A 81 17.93 54.34 -13.58
CA PHE A 81 18.91 53.94 -12.55
C PHE A 81 19.65 55.09 -11.84
N SER A 82 19.38 56.36 -12.16
CA SER A 82 20.05 57.54 -11.65
C SER A 82 19.38 58.20 -10.43
N HIS A 83 18.29 57.63 -9.89
CA HIS A 83 17.51 58.26 -8.79
C HIS A 83 17.24 57.35 -7.57
N LEU A 84 18.03 56.30 -7.35
CA LEU A 84 18.00 55.58 -6.07
C LEU A 84 18.78 56.39 -5.01
N ASP A 85 18.04 56.92 -4.04
CA ASP A 85 18.49 57.77 -2.92
C ASP A 85 19.68 57.13 -2.17
N SER A 86 20.76 57.90 -2.03
CA SER A 86 22.13 57.49 -1.69
C SER A 86 22.36 57.18 -0.21
N ARG A 87 21.34 56.73 0.52
CA ARG A 87 21.43 56.63 2.00
C ARG A 87 21.85 55.27 2.56
N PHE A 88 22.00 54.22 1.74
CA PHE A 88 22.33 52.89 2.29
C PHE A 88 23.41 52.06 1.58
N PHE A 89 23.85 52.39 0.36
CA PHE A 89 24.88 51.60 -0.34
C PHE A 89 25.72 52.45 -1.31
N SER A 90 27.05 52.26 -1.33
CA SER A 90 27.92 52.77 -2.40
C SER A 90 28.31 51.62 -3.34
N PHE A 91 28.20 51.84 -4.65
CA PHE A 91 28.53 50.86 -5.68
C PHE A 91 29.67 51.40 -6.54
N ARG A 92 30.74 50.62 -6.72
CA ARG A 92 31.81 50.93 -7.67
C ARG A 92 31.92 49.83 -8.72
N ARG A 93 32.04 50.21 -9.98
CA ARG A 93 32.17 49.31 -11.12
C ARG A 93 33.66 49.05 -11.37
N VAL A 94 34.08 47.78 -11.32
CA VAL A 94 35.42 47.34 -11.73
C VAL A 94 35.24 46.05 -12.53
N ASP A 95 35.71 46.05 -13.78
CA ASP A 95 35.79 44.91 -14.72
C ASP A 95 34.66 43.86 -14.60
N ASP A 96 33.53 44.21 -15.23
CA ASP A 96 32.31 43.39 -15.43
C ASP A 96 31.72 42.67 -14.22
N SER A 97 32.10 43.08 -13.00
CA SER A 97 31.50 42.61 -11.76
C SER A 97 31.21 43.77 -10.79
N ILE A 98 30.09 43.67 -10.06
CA ILE A 98 29.68 44.65 -9.04
C ILE A 98 29.99 44.04 -7.67
N VAL A 99 30.82 44.72 -6.88
CA VAL A 99 31.20 44.29 -5.53
C VAL A 99 30.64 45.27 -4.50
N LEU A 100 29.96 44.75 -3.48
CA LEU A 100 29.44 45.49 -2.32
C LEU A 100 30.52 45.61 -1.24
N THR A 101 30.65 46.79 -0.62
CA THR A 101 31.51 47.00 0.56
C THR A 101 30.70 47.69 1.66
N GLU A 102 30.91 47.29 2.93
CA GLU A 102 30.15 47.77 4.10
C GLU A 102 30.50 49.23 4.47
N PRO A 103 29.52 50.07 4.84
CA PRO A 103 29.79 51.37 5.47
C PRO A 103 29.78 51.28 7.01
N ALA A 104 30.61 52.12 7.63
CA ALA A 104 30.88 52.17 9.07
C ALA A 104 29.69 52.60 9.94
N ALA A 105 29.63 52.07 11.16
CA ALA A 105 28.58 52.25 12.15
C ALA A 105 28.46 53.69 12.70
N ALA A 106 27.22 54.15 12.91
CA ALA A 106 26.87 55.34 13.67
C ALA A 106 25.64 55.08 14.58
N ALA A 107 25.57 55.86 15.66
CA ALA A 107 24.97 55.55 16.96
C ALA A 107 23.44 55.62 17.06
N ALA A 108 22.92 55.00 18.13
CA ALA A 108 21.52 54.83 18.51
C ALA A 108 20.92 56.03 19.25
N GLU A 109 19.59 56.19 19.15
CA GLU A 109 18.74 57.03 20.02
C GLU A 109 17.52 56.23 20.56
N PRO A 110 16.93 56.61 21.72
CA PRO A 110 16.09 55.74 22.57
C PRO A 110 14.57 55.82 22.27
N PRO A 111 13.73 54.93 22.86
CA PRO A 111 12.33 54.75 22.45
C PRO A 111 11.35 55.69 23.18
N ALA A 112 10.21 55.95 22.55
CA ALA A 112 9.09 56.70 23.13
C ALA A 112 7.84 55.81 23.33
N ALA A 113 7.42 55.76 24.60
CA ALA A 113 6.12 55.49 25.27
C ALA A 113 4.95 54.75 24.58
N GLU A 114 4.39 53.80 25.35
CA GLU A 114 3.13 53.06 25.21
C GLU A 114 1.86 53.92 25.37
N ALA A 115 0.76 53.44 24.76
CA ALA A 115 -0.63 53.82 25.07
C ALA A 115 -1.57 52.60 24.83
N PRO A 116 -2.75 52.55 25.48
CA PRO A 116 -3.21 51.38 26.24
C PRO A 116 -4.23 50.44 25.55
N GLU A 117 -4.35 49.23 26.11
CA GLU A 117 -5.34 48.19 25.77
C GLU A 117 -6.79 48.58 26.10
N PRO A 118 -7.80 48.11 25.32
CA PRO A 118 -9.21 48.21 25.69
C PRO A 118 -9.69 47.00 26.51
N GLN A 119 -10.44 47.28 27.58
CA GLN A 119 -11.14 46.30 28.42
C GLN A 119 -12.43 45.76 27.76
N PRO A 120 -12.92 44.57 28.17
CA PRO A 120 -14.11 43.93 27.60
C PRO A 120 -15.40 44.31 28.33
N GLU A 121 -16.51 44.37 27.59
CA GLU A 121 -17.88 44.54 28.12
C GLU A 121 -18.80 43.37 27.67
N PRO A 122 -19.96 43.16 28.35
CA PRO A 122 -20.34 41.86 28.90
C PRO A 122 -21.22 40.98 28.01
N VAL A 123 -21.18 39.68 28.34
CA VAL A 123 -21.97 38.58 27.77
C VAL A 123 -23.43 38.67 28.25
N ALA A 124 -24.37 38.67 27.29
CA ALA A 124 -25.79 38.44 27.55
C ALA A 124 -26.15 36.98 27.26
N GLU A 125 -26.81 36.34 28.21
CA GLU A 125 -27.33 34.98 28.16
C GLU A 125 -28.39 34.82 27.05
N ALA A 126 -28.26 33.76 26.24
CA ALA A 126 -29.30 33.29 25.36
C ALA A 126 -29.67 31.85 25.74
N SER A 127 -30.90 31.70 26.21
CA SER A 127 -31.59 30.49 26.63
C SER A 127 -31.79 29.49 25.48
N GLU A 128 -31.52 28.21 25.76
CA GLU A 128 -31.85 27.05 24.93
C GLU A 128 -33.37 26.84 24.82
N PRO A 129 -33.91 26.43 23.66
CA PRO A 129 -35.27 25.89 23.57
C PRO A 129 -35.26 24.37 23.72
N GLN A 130 -35.97 23.88 24.74
CA GLN A 130 -36.37 22.48 24.91
C GLN A 130 -37.43 22.07 23.86
N PRO A 131 -37.43 20.81 23.39
CA PRO A 131 -38.47 20.29 22.50
C PRO A 131 -39.72 19.85 23.28
N GLU A 132 -40.89 20.29 22.80
CA GLU A 132 -42.20 19.84 23.30
C GLU A 132 -42.55 18.42 22.82
N ALA A 133 -43.10 17.66 23.76
CA ALA A 133 -43.62 16.31 23.58
C ALA A 133 -45.01 16.34 22.93
N VAL A 134 -45.22 15.47 21.94
CA VAL A 134 -46.56 15.06 21.50
C VAL A 134 -46.68 13.56 21.72
N ALA A 135 -47.61 13.19 22.59
CA ALA A 135 -48.00 11.82 22.88
C ALA A 135 -48.78 11.21 21.71
N ALA A 136 -48.42 9.98 21.35
CA ALA A 136 -49.25 9.07 20.57
C ALA A 136 -49.07 7.65 21.13
N GLU A 137 -50.20 6.95 21.22
CA GLU A 137 -50.44 5.76 22.02
C GLU A 137 -49.59 4.53 21.67
N ALA A 138 -49.31 3.76 22.71
CA ALA A 138 -48.69 2.44 22.67
C ALA A 138 -49.69 1.38 22.19
N ALA A 139 -49.25 0.56 21.24
CA ALA A 139 -49.83 -0.75 20.95
C ALA A 139 -48.71 -1.79 20.98
N GLU A 140 -48.74 -2.66 21.99
CA GLU A 140 -47.89 -3.85 22.15
C GLU A 140 -48.18 -4.89 21.07
N ALA A 141 -47.13 -5.43 20.44
CA ALA A 141 -47.12 -6.79 19.90
C ALA A 141 -45.67 -7.31 19.84
N PRO A 142 -45.42 -8.62 20.07
CA PRO A 142 -44.22 -9.09 20.75
C PRO A 142 -43.13 -9.70 19.84
N GLU A 143 -41.92 -9.81 20.41
CA GLU A 143 -40.75 -10.51 19.88
C GLU A 143 -41.01 -12.01 19.63
N PRO A 144 -40.35 -12.64 18.64
CA PRO A 144 -40.24 -14.09 18.57
C PRO A 144 -38.87 -14.57 19.07
N GLN A 145 -38.89 -15.41 20.11
CA GLN A 145 -37.82 -16.33 20.48
C GLN A 145 -38.27 -17.78 20.19
N PRO A 146 -37.32 -18.75 20.12
CA PRO A 146 -37.44 -19.95 19.29
C PRO A 146 -38.08 -21.11 20.05
N GLU A 147 -38.90 -21.91 19.36
CA GLU A 147 -39.31 -23.23 19.83
C GLU A 147 -38.94 -24.33 18.84
N ALA A 148 -38.27 -25.33 19.39
CA ALA A 148 -37.99 -26.61 18.79
C ALA A 148 -39.27 -27.45 18.73
N VAL A 149 -39.51 -28.11 17.60
CA VAL A 149 -40.42 -29.27 17.54
C VAL A 149 -39.72 -30.38 16.76
N ALA A 150 -39.44 -31.46 17.48
CA ALA A 150 -39.05 -32.74 16.93
C ALA A 150 -40.24 -33.37 16.18
N ALA A 151 -39.99 -33.95 15.02
CA ALA A 151 -40.90 -34.91 14.40
C ALA A 151 -40.10 -36.06 13.78
N GLU A 152 -40.58 -37.26 14.09
CA GLU A 152 -39.96 -38.56 13.91
C GLU A 152 -39.76 -39.00 12.45
N VAL A 153 -38.82 -39.94 12.38
CA VAL A 153 -38.40 -40.76 11.26
C VAL A 153 -39.54 -41.62 10.72
N ALA A 154 -39.76 -41.60 9.40
CA ALA A 154 -40.44 -42.66 8.68
C ALA A 154 -39.67 -43.00 7.40
N GLU A 155 -39.35 -44.27 7.29
CA GLU A 155 -38.46 -44.96 6.36
C GLU A 155 -39.24 -45.46 5.12
N ALA A 156 -38.71 -45.28 3.91
CA ALA A 156 -39.19 -45.92 2.67
C ALA A 156 -38.11 -45.77 1.55
N PRO A 157 -38.01 -46.69 0.57
CA PRO A 157 -36.81 -47.52 0.41
C PRO A 157 -35.95 -47.21 -0.83
N GLU A 158 -34.73 -47.77 -0.80
CA GLU A 158 -33.73 -47.85 -1.85
C GLU A 158 -34.24 -48.50 -3.15
N PRO A 159 -33.71 -48.12 -4.33
CA PRO A 159 -33.69 -48.99 -5.50
C PRO A 159 -32.33 -49.69 -5.64
N GLN A 160 -32.36 -51.02 -5.60
CA GLN A 160 -31.26 -51.91 -5.98
C GLN A 160 -31.09 -52.00 -7.52
N PRO A 161 -29.89 -52.42 -7.99
CA PRO A 161 -29.51 -52.41 -9.39
C PRO A 161 -29.85 -53.74 -10.10
N GLU A 162 -30.31 -53.66 -11.35
CA GLU A 162 -30.35 -54.83 -12.24
C GLU A 162 -29.17 -54.80 -13.21
N ALA A 163 -28.30 -55.80 -13.08
CA ALA A 163 -27.30 -56.18 -14.05
C ALA A 163 -27.83 -57.38 -14.85
N VAL A 164 -27.66 -57.37 -16.16
CA VAL A 164 -27.71 -58.58 -17.00
C VAL A 164 -26.35 -58.74 -17.66
N ALA A 165 -25.69 -59.84 -17.30
CA ALA A 165 -24.43 -60.29 -17.84
C ALA A 165 -24.61 -61.00 -19.19
N THR A 166 -23.60 -60.93 -20.05
CA THR A 166 -23.22 -62.03 -20.97
C THR A 166 -21.72 -61.93 -21.28
N GLU A 167 -20.98 -63.01 -20.99
CA GLU A 167 -19.56 -63.19 -21.31
C GLU A 167 -19.35 -63.91 -22.66
N ALA A 168 -18.37 -63.38 -23.42
CA ALA A 168 -17.35 -63.99 -24.29
C ALA A 168 -17.69 -65.01 -25.40
N PRO A 169 -16.99 -64.91 -26.56
CA PRO A 169 -15.83 -65.80 -26.75
C PRO A 169 -14.57 -65.15 -27.37
N LYS A 170 -13.50 -65.95 -27.42
CA LYS A 170 -12.07 -65.66 -27.58
C LYS A 170 -11.57 -65.24 -28.98
N ALA A 171 -10.51 -64.42 -28.94
CA ALA A 171 -9.27 -64.36 -29.74
C ALA A 171 -9.27 -64.52 -31.28
N SER A 172 -8.72 -63.51 -31.98
CA SER A 172 -7.73 -63.73 -33.05
C SER A 172 -6.75 -62.55 -33.17
N GLU A 173 -5.47 -62.87 -33.34
CA GLU A 173 -4.38 -61.95 -33.70
C GLU A 173 -4.60 -61.37 -35.11
N ALA A 174 -4.28 -60.08 -35.32
CA ALA A 174 -4.03 -59.54 -36.66
C ALA A 174 -3.16 -58.25 -36.63
N VAL A 175 -1.90 -58.43 -36.99
CA VAL A 175 -1.03 -57.61 -37.86
C VAL A 175 -1.00 -56.07 -37.69
N ALA A 176 0.19 -55.58 -37.33
CA ALA A 176 0.60 -54.18 -37.32
C ALA A 176 0.47 -53.51 -38.70
N ALA A 177 -0.13 -52.32 -38.73
CA ALA A 177 -0.09 -51.39 -39.86
C ALA A 177 0.71 -50.13 -39.46
N GLU A 178 1.55 -49.66 -40.37
CA GLU A 178 2.44 -48.51 -40.20
C GLU A 178 1.69 -47.20 -39.89
N PRO A 179 2.27 -46.28 -39.10
CA PRO A 179 1.61 -45.04 -38.71
C PRO A 179 1.56 -44.05 -39.89
N GLN A 180 0.37 -43.59 -40.24
CA GLN A 180 0.16 -42.45 -41.11
C GLN A 180 0.55 -41.14 -40.38
N PRO A 181 1.06 -40.13 -41.10
CA PRO A 181 1.40 -38.84 -40.49
C PRO A 181 0.14 -38.19 -39.92
N GLU A 182 0.17 -37.88 -38.63
CA GLU A 182 -0.89 -37.15 -37.93
C GLU A 182 -1.16 -35.83 -38.63
N ALA A 183 -2.45 -35.57 -38.88
CA ALA A 183 -2.91 -34.26 -39.33
C ALA A 183 -2.52 -33.21 -38.27
N PRO A 184 -2.16 -31.97 -38.67
CA PRO A 184 -1.83 -30.92 -37.72
C PRO A 184 -3.00 -30.72 -36.77
N GLU A 185 -2.70 -30.68 -35.46
CA GLU A 185 -3.68 -30.39 -34.42
C GLU A 185 -4.46 -29.11 -34.78
N PRO A 186 -5.79 -29.08 -34.58
CA PRO A 186 -6.58 -27.88 -34.81
C PRO A 186 -6.02 -26.75 -33.96
N GLN A 187 -5.65 -25.63 -34.60
CA GLN A 187 -5.32 -24.40 -33.88
C GLN A 187 -6.52 -24.05 -32.99
N PRO A 188 -6.32 -23.70 -31.71
CA PRO A 188 -7.43 -23.30 -30.86
C PRO A 188 -8.15 -22.12 -31.53
N ASP A 189 -9.47 -22.24 -31.67
CA ASP A 189 -10.31 -21.18 -32.22
C ASP A 189 -9.97 -19.85 -31.53
N ALA A 190 -9.78 -18.80 -32.33
CA ALA A 190 -9.42 -17.49 -31.81
C ALA A 190 -10.51 -17.01 -30.84
N VAL A 191 -10.17 -16.87 -29.55
CA VAL A 191 -11.08 -16.37 -28.51
C VAL A 191 -11.73 -15.08 -29.01
N VAL A 192 -13.06 -15.08 -29.11
CA VAL A 192 -13.81 -13.89 -29.54
C VAL A 192 -13.80 -12.87 -28.41
N ILE A 193 -13.05 -11.79 -28.59
CA ILE A 193 -12.94 -10.70 -27.62
C ILE A 193 -14.07 -9.69 -27.88
N PRO A 194 -14.86 -9.31 -26.87
CA PRO A 194 -15.95 -8.35 -27.05
C PRO A 194 -15.40 -6.98 -27.46
N SER A 195 -16.09 -6.31 -28.38
CA SER A 195 -15.68 -5.01 -28.92
C SER A 195 -16.00 -3.84 -27.96
N HIS A 196 -16.93 -4.09 -27.03
CA HIS A 196 -17.40 -3.13 -26.05
C HIS A 196 -17.68 -3.81 -24.71
N SER A 197 -17.42 -3.11 -23.60
CA SER A 197 -17.82 -3.53 -22.26
C SER A 197 -18.33 -2.35 -21.44
N PRO A 198 -19.54 -2.40 -20.86
CA PRO A 198 -20.04 -1.32 -20.01
C PRO A 198 -19.12 -1.04 -18.81
N TYR A 199 -18.57 -2.10 -18.21
CA TYR A 199 -17.62 -2.00 -17.10
C TYR A 199 -16.34 -2.76 -17.42
N LEU A 200 -15.28 -2.02 -17.75
CA LEU A 200 -13.95 -2.59 -18.04
C LEU A 200 -13.03 -2.45 -16.83
N LEU A 201 -12.54 -3.56 -16.29
CA LEU A 201 -11.61 -3.58 -15.17
C LEU A 201 -10.23 -4.07 -15.63
N ILE A 202 -9.21 -3.22 -15.52
CA ILE A 202 -7.85 -3.50 -15.99
C ILE A 202 -6.99 -4.02 -14.83
N GLY A 203 -6.58 -5.28 -14.94
CA GLY A 203 -5.86 -6.06 -13.92
C GLY A 203 -6.77 -7.09 -13.25
N GLY A 204 -6.31 -8.34 -13.10
CA GLY A 204 -7.08 -9.44 -12.52
C GLY A 204 -6.93 -9.65 -11.02
N GLY A 205 -6.55 -8.62 -10.25
CA GLY A 205 -6.24 -8.74 -8.82
C GLY A 205 -7.43 -8.55 -7.87
N THR A 206 -7.12 -8.47 -6.57
CA THR A 206 -8.09 -8.24 -5.47
C THR A 206 -9.01 -7.05 -5.70
N ALA A 207 -8.48 -5.91 -6.15
CA ALA A 207 -9.28 -4.70 -6.34
C ALA A 207 -10.32 -4.85 -7.48
N SER A 208 -9.94 -5.46 -8.60
CA SER A 208 -10.91 -5.73 -9.69
C SER A 208 -11.96 -6.74 -9.27
N PHE A 209 -11.58 -7.80 -8.54
CA PHE A 209 -12.56 -8.77 -8.05
C PHE A 209 -13.59 -8.10 -7.11
N ALA A 210 -13.12 -7.28 -6.16
CA ALA A 210 -13.99 -6.53 -5.25
C ALA A 210 -14.89 -5.53 -6.00
N ALA A 211 -14.36 -4.86 -7.02
CA ALA A 211 -15.15 -3.96 -7.88
C ALA A 211 -16.20 -4.71 -8.70
N ALA A 212 -15.86 -5.83 -9.33
CA ALA A 212 -16.79 -6.65 -10.10
C ALA A 212 -17.95 -7.14 -9.23
N ARG A 213 -17.65 -7.63 -8.02
CA ARG A 213 -18.66 -8.04 -7.03
C ARG A 213 -19.55 -6.86 -6.62
N SER A 214 -18.95 -5.70 -6.36
CA SER A 214 -19.68 -4.48 -5.98
C SER A 214 -20.63 -3.99 -7.08
N ILE A 215 -20.15 -3.96 -8.33
CA ILE A 215 -20.93 -3.60 -9.51
C ILE A 215 -22.12 -4.55 -9.66
N ARG A 216 -21.90 -5.87 -9.67
CA ARG A 216 -22.97 -6.88 -9.82
C ARG A 216 -23.97 -6.88 -8.67
N ALA A 217 -23.54 -6.54 -7.45
CA ALA A 217 -24.45 -6.45 -6.31
C ALA A 217 -25.40 -5.24 -6.41
N ARG A 218 -24.97 -4.15 -7.05
CA ARG A 218 -25.76 -2.91 -7.20
C ARG A 218 -26.52 -2.84 -8.51
N ASP A 219 -25.98 -3.48 -9.54
CA ASP A 219 -26.58 -3.65 -10.86
C ASP A 219 -26.53 -5.16 -11.23
N PRO A 220 -27.59 -5.93 -10.88
CA PRO A 220 -27.68 -7.35 -11.17
C PRO A 220 -27.70 -7.70 -12.66
N GLY A 221 -27.83 -6.71 -13.57
CA GLY A 221 -27.75 -6.87 -15.02
C GLY A 221 -26.39 -6.49 -15.60
N ALA A 222 -25.44 -6.00 -14.78
CA ALA A 222 -24.17 -5.48 -15.26
C ALA A 222 -23.34 -6.52 -16.01
N LYS A 223 -22.72 -6.07 -17.11
CA LYS A 223 -21.76 -6.82 -17.92
C LYS A 223 -20.36 -6.29 -17.63
N VAL A 224 -19.56 -7.09 -16.94
CA VAL A 224 -18.23 -6.69 -16.45
C VAL A 224 -17.16 -7.52 -17.16
N LEU A 225 -16.18 -6.87 -17.77
CA LEU A 225 -15.00 -7.52 -18.33
C LEU A 225 -13.77 -7.19 -17.49
N ILE A 226 -13.13 -8.21 -16.94
CA ILE A 226 -11.80 -8.10 -16.33
C ILE A 226 -10.76 -8.48 -17.39
N VAL A 227 -9.75 -7.65 -17.62
CA VAL A 227 -8.61 -7.98 -18.49
C VAL A 227 -7.37 -8.13 -17.63
N THR A 228 -6.67 -9.26 -17.75
CA THR A 228 -5.49 -9.56 -16.94
C THR A 228 -4.37 -10.15 -17.78
N ASP A 229 -3.13 -9.71 -17.51
CA ASP A 229 -1.93 -10.24 -18.15
C ASP A 229 -1.46 -11.56 -17.52
N GLU A 230 -2.03 -11.94 -16.38
CA GLU A 230 -1.79 -13.25 -15.74
C GLU A 230 -2.64 -14.35 -16.40
N PRO A 231 -2.15 -15.60 -16.47
CA PRO A 231 -2.91 -16.74 -16.97
C PRO A 231 -3.94 -17.27 -15.97
N ASP A 232 -3.92 -16.76 -14.73
CA ASP A 232 -4.77 -17.21 -13.63
C ASP A 232 -6.00 -16.30 -13.45
N LEU A 233 -7.14 -16.91 -13.10
CA LEU A 233 -8.33 -16.17 -12.63
C LEU A 233 -8.04 -15.38 -11.35
N PRO A 234 -8.83 -14.35 -11.02
CA PRO A 234 -8.59 -13.53 -9.82
C PRO A 234 -8.41 -14.34 -8.52
N TYR A 235 -7.29 -14.09 -7.83
CA TYR A 235 -6.87 -14.80 -6.62
C TYR A 235 -6.28 -13.85 -5.56
N MET A 236 -6.23 -14.31 -4.30
CA MET A 236 -5.65 -13.58 -3.18
C MET A 236 -4.16 -13.88 -3.03
N ARG A 237 -3.34 -12.82 -2.85
CA ARG A 237 -1.88 -12.96 -2.74
C ARG A 237 -1.33 -13.38 -1.36
N PRO A 238 -1.96 -13.06 -0.20
CA PRO A 238 -1.36 -13.37 1.11
C PRO A 238 -0.95 -14.83 1.34
N PRO A 239 -1.71 -15.85 0.89
CA PRO A 239 -1.32 -17.25 1.07
C PRO A 239 -0.04 -17.66 0.34
N LEU A 240 0.38 -16.92 -0.71
CA LEU A 240 1.56 -17.24 -1.52
C LEU A 240 2.86 -17.23 -0.71
N SER A 241 2.95 -16.46 0.36
CA SER A 241 4.12 -16.39 1.25
C SER A 241 3.88 -17.02 2.64
N LYS A 242 2.69 -17.61 2.84
CA LYS A 242 2.20 -18.10 4.14
C LYS A 242 1.71 -19.54 4.03
N GLU A 243 0.42 -19.80 4.17
CA GLU A 243 -0.16 -21.12 4.38
C GLU A 243 0.19 -22.15 3.30
N LEU A 244 0.37 -21.73 2.05
CA LEU A 244 0.78 -22.64 0.96
C LEU A 244 2.12 -23.34 1.24
N TRP A 245 3.02 -22.71 2.00
CA TRP A 245 4.31 -23.29 2.40
C TRP A 245 4.24 -24.21 3.61
N PHE A 246 3.13 -24.20 4.34
CA PHE A 246 2.90 -24.99 5.55
C PHE A 246 2.10 -26.26 5.27
N SER A 247 2.09 -26.70 3.99
CA SER A 247 1.48 -27.94 3.55
C SER A 247 2.53 -29.05 3.39
N ASP A 248 2.13 -30.26 3.78
CA ASP A 248 2.83 -31.52 3.49
C ASP A 248 2.24 -32.23 2.25
N ASP A 249 1.13 -31.72 1.72
CA ASP A 249 0.49 -32.24 0.51
C ASP A 249 1.22 -31.74 -0.74
N PRO A 250 1.87 -32.61 -1.53
CA PRO A 250 2.60 -32.20 -2.74
C PRO A 250 1.68 -31.62 -3.82
N SER A 251 0.38 -31.97 -3.82
CA SER A 251 -0.59 -31.47 -4.80
C SER A 251 -0.99 -30.01 -4.55
N VAL A 252 -0.56 -29.39 -3.43
CA VAL A 252 -0.83 -27.98 -3.11
C VAL A 252 -0.37 -27.02 -4.21
N THR A 253 0.70 -27.37 -4.92
CA THR A 253 1.27 -26.57 -6.01
C THR A 253 0.39 -26.56 -7.26
N GLU A 254 -0.37 -27.63 -7.47
CA GLU A 254 -1.28 -27.80 -8.60
C GLU A 254 -2.67 -27.26 -8.27
N THR A 255 -3.20 -27.63 -7.10
CA THR A 255 -4.55 -27.29 -6.66
C THR A 255 -4.67 -25.85 -6.17
N LEU A 256 -3.59 -25.30 -5.59
CA LEU A 256 -3.57 -24.00 -4.90
C LEU A 256 -4.68 -23.88 -3.84
N ARG A 257 -4.99 -25.00 -3.20
CA ARG A 257 -5.90 -25.11 -2.06
C ARG A 257 -5.04 -25.31 -0.82
N PHE A 258 -5.16 -24.40 0.14
CA PHE A 258 -4.32 -24.38 1.34
C PHE A 258 -5.15 -24.62 2.58
N LYS A 259 -4.53 -25.22 3.61
CA LYS A 259 -5.12 -25.29 4.94
C LYS A 259 -4.77 -24.01 5.68
N GLN A 260 -5.79 -23.34 6.19
CA GLN A 260 -5.63 -22.23 7.11
C GLN A 260 -5.02 -22.71 8.43
N TRP A 261 -4.61 -21.80 9.31
CA TRP A 261 -4.00 -22.16 10.59
C TRP A 261 -4.89 -23.03 11.50
N ASN A 262 -6.22 -22.95 11.32
CA ASN A 262 -7.21 -23.79 12.00
C ASN A 262 -7.46 -25.16 11.30
N GLY A 263 -6.72 -25.46 10.24
CA GLY A 263 -6.83 -26.71 9.47
C GLY A 263 -7.91 -26.72 8.37
N LYS A 264 -8.81 -25.72 8.30
CA LYS A 264 -9.84 -25.64 7.26
C LYS A 264 -9.23 -25.27 5.91
N GLU A 265 -9.67 -25.96 4.87
CA GLU A 265 -9.20 -25.72 3.52
C GLU A 265 -9.86 -24.49 2.88
N ARG A 266 -9.09 -23.72 2.12
CA ARG A 266 -9.55 -22.57 1.34
C ARG A 266 -8.84 -22.56 -0.02
N SER A 267 -9.53 -22.14 -1.06
CA SER A 267 -8.91 -21.88 -2.36
C SER A 267 -8.22 -20.52 -2.36
N ILE A 268 -7.09 -20.39 -3.06
CA ILE A 268 -6.50 -19.08 -3.32
C ILE A 268 -7.39 -18.21 -4.23
N TYR A 269 -8.19 -18.83 -5.11
CA TYR A 269 -9.08 -18.12 -6.02
C TYR A 269 -10.27 -17.54 -5.26
N PHE A 270 -10.71 -16.35 -5.67
CA PHE A 270 -11.80 -15.66 -4.97
C PHE A 270 -13.17 -16.33 -5.15
N GLN A 271 -13.38 -17.02 -6.27
CA GLN A 271 -14.60 -17.78 -6.55
C GLN A 271 -14.31 -18.94 -7.53
N PRO A 272 -15.20 -19.95 -7.62
CA PRO A 272 -15.07 -21.02 -8.60
C PRO A 272 -15.05 -20.51 -10.05
N PRO A 273 -14.30 -21.16 -10.97
CA PRO A 273 -14.27 -20.77 -12.38
C PRO A 273 -15.65 -20.72 -13.04
N SER A 274 -16.56 -21.62 -12.68
CA SER A 274 -17.94 -21.70 -13.21
C SER A 274 -18.82 -20.49 -12.90
N PHE A 275 -18.38 -19.57 -12.04
CA PHE A 275 -19.11 -18.34 -11.73
C PHE A 275 -18.76 -17.20 -12.70
N TYR A 276 -17.76 -17.38 -13.55
CA TYR A 276 -17.45 -16.47 -14.65
C TYR A 276 -18.13 -16.98 -15.92
N ILE A 277 -18.59 -16.05 -16.77
CA ILE A 277 -19.06 -16.37 -18.12
C ILE A 277 -17.90 -16.24 -19.12
N ASN A 278 -18.01 -16.89 -20.28
CA ASN A 278 -17.01 -16.70 -21.32
C ASN A 278 -17.04 -15.24 -21.82
N PRO A 279 -15.88 -14.63 -22.17
CA PRO A 279 -15.84 -13.28 -22.73
C PRO A 279 -16.73 -13.10 -23.97
N GLU A 280 -16.90 -14.15 -24.76
CA GLU A 280 -17.70 -14.21 -26.00
C GLU A 280 -19.20 -14.02 -25.71
N ASP A 281 -19.66 -14.54 -24.57
CA ASP A 281 -21.06 -14.53 -24.16
C ASP A 281 -21.44 -13.22 -23.44
N LEU A 282 -20.46 -12.35 -23.14
CA LEU A 282 -20.66 -11.16 -22.32
C LEU A 282 -21.69 -10.20 -22.94
N GLU A 283 -21.64 -10.00 -24.26
CA GLU A 283 -22.57 -9.11 -24.97
C GLU A 283 -24.00 -9.67 -25.03
N SER A 284 -24.17 -10.99 -25.13
CA SER A 284 -25.47 -11.66 -25.27
C SER A 284 -26.09 -12.13 -23.95
N ALA A 285 -25.33 -12.14 -22.85
CA ALA A 285 -25.79 -12.59 -21.53
C ALA A 285 -27.02 -11.80 -21.04
N GLU A 286 -28.16 -12.50 -20.91
CA GLU A 286 -29.46 -11.93 -20.53
C GLU A 286 -29.42 -11.25 -19.16
N ASN A 287 -28.81 -11.90 -18.17
CA ASN A 287 -28.69 -11.40 -16.80
C ASN A 287 -27.34 -10.72 -16.52
N GLY A 288 -26.58 -10.39 -17.58
CA GLY A 288 -25.19 -9.96 -17.48
C GLY A 288 -24.28 -11.02 -16.86
N GLY A 289 -23.13 -10.59 -16.35
CA GLY A 289 -22.14 -11.49 -15.77
C GLY A 289 -20.77 -10.84 -15.67
N VAL A 290 -19.82 -11.61 -15.14
CA VAL A 290 -18.40 -11.23 -15.08
C VAL A 290 -17.62 -12.18 -15.97
N ALA A 291 -16.94 -11.64 -16.98
CA ALA A 291 -15.99 -12.37 -17.80
C ALA A 291 -14.56 -11.96 -17.44
N VAL A 292 -13.61 -12.89 -17.63
CA VAL A 292 -12.18 -12.62 -17.44
C VAL A 292 -11.42 -12.98 -18.71
N LEU A 293 -10.75 -12.00 -19.29
CA LEU A 293 -9.84 -12.18 -20.41
C LEU A 293 -8.42 -12.38 -19.85
N LEU A 294 -7.99 -13.64 -19.82
CA LEU A 294 -6.69 -14.09 -19.30
C LEU A 294 -5.57 -13.87 -20.31
N SER A 295 -4.33 -13.75 -19.82
CA SER A 295 -3.12 -13.63 -20.66
C SER A 295 -3.20 -12.53 -21.72
N LYS A 296 -3.85 -11.41 -21.41
CA LYS A 296 -3.96 -10.23 -22.28
C LYS A 296 -3.55 -8.98 -21.53
N LYS A 297 -2.55 -8.27 -22.04
CA LYS A 297 -2.12 -6.99 -21.44
C LYS A 297 -2.79 -5.82 -22.15
N VAL A 298 -3.40 -4.91 -21.39
CA VAL A 298 -3.73 -3.57 -21.90
C VAL A 298 -2.45 -2.76 -22.03
N VAL A 299 -2.12 -2.31 -23.24
CA VAL A 299 -0.88 -1.59 -23.55
C VAL A 299 -1.09 -0.12 -23.91
N HIS A 300 -2.34 0.26 -24.22
CA HIS A 300 -2.69 1.65 -24.54
C HIS A 300 -4.09 1.99 -24.03
N MET A 301 -4.27 3.22 -23.57
CA MET A 301 -5.57 3.76 -23.17
C MET A 301 -5.83 5.08 -23.88
N ASP A 302 -6.89 5.14 -24.68
CA ASP A 302 -7.45 6.38 -25.21
C ASP A 302 -8.61 6.83 -24.32
N VAL A 303 -8.32 7.78 -23.44
CA VAL A 303 -9.30 8.35 -22.51
C VAL A 303 -10.37 9.18 -23.23
N ARG A 304 -10.06 9.80 -24.37
CA ARG A 304 -11.04 10.63 -25.08
C ARG A 304 -11.98 9.77 -25.92
N GLY A 305 -11.46 8.72 -26.53
CA GLY A 305 -12.23 7.74 -27.30
C GLY A 305 -12.92 6.68 -26.45
N ASN A 306 -12.68 6.65 -25.12
CA ASN A 306 -13.13 5.61 -24.21
C ASN A 306 -12.77 4.19 -24.69
N LYS A 307 -11.50 3.99 -25.04
CA LYS A 307 -10.99 2.73 -25.58
C LYS A 307 -9.68 2.30 -24.94
N VAL A 308 -9.45 1.01 -24.91
CA VAL A 308 -8.15 0.41 -24.64
C VAL A 308 -7.69 -0.43 -25.82
N LYS A 309 -6.37 -0.58 -25.95
CA LYS A 309 -5.75 -1.51 -26.90
C LYS A 309 -4.97 -2.58 -26.15
N LEU A 310 -5.17 -3.82 -26.53
CA LEU A 310 -4.45 -4.98 -26.03
C LEU A 310 -3.10 -5.17 -26.74
N ASP A 311 -2.26 -6.03 -26.20
CA ASP A 311 -0.94 -6.40 -26.72
C ASP A 311 -0.99 -7.05 -28.11
N ASP A 312 -2.04 -7.79 -28.43
CA ASP A 312 -2.31 -8.34 -29.77
C ASP A 312 -2.90 -7.33 -30.77
N GLY A 313 -3.17 -6.10 -30.31
CA GLY A 313 -3.72 -5.03 -31.11
C GLY A 313 -5.24 -4.89 -31.10
N THR A 314 -5.97 -5.80 -30.46
CA THR A 314 -7.42 -5.74 -30.27
C THR A 314 -7.82 -4.47 -29.52
N GLU A 315 -8.91 -3.83 -29.93
CA GLU A 315 -9.48 -2.66 -29.25
C GLU A 315 -10.77 -3.03 -28.52
N ILE A 316 -10.91 -2.52 -27.30
CA ILE A 316 -12.12 -2.66 -26.48
C ILE A 316 -12.56 -1.27 -26.05
N SER A 317 -13.80 -0.90 -26.40
CA SER A 317 -14.43 0.33 -25.90
C SER A 317 -15.11 0.12 -24.55
N TYR A 318 -15.26 1.18 -23.75
CA TYR A 318 -15.86 1.07 -22.43
C TYR A 318 -16.76 2.27 -22.09
N ASP A 319 -17.76 2.06 -21.22
CA ASP A 319 -18.50 3.18 -20.63
C ASP A 319 -17.77 3.69 -19.37
N LYS A 320 -17.42 2.76 -18.47
CA LYS A 320 -16.71 3.04 -17.21
C LYS A 320 -15.53 2.09 -17.07
N CYS A 321 -14.38 2.63 -16.65
CA CYS A 321 -13.14 1.88 -16.51
C CYS A 321 -12.59 1.95 -15.08
N LEU A 322 -12.09 0.82 -14.59
CA LEU A 322 -11.26 0.75 -13.39
C LEU A 322 -9.82 0.36 -13.77
N ILE A 323 -8.85 1.15 -13.34
CA ILE A 323 -7.44 0.78 -13.35
C ILE A 323 -7.10 0.13 -12.00
N ALA A 324 -6.82 -1.17 -12.01
CA ALA A 324 -6.44 -1.95 -10.84
C ALA A 324 -5.20 -2.81 -11.16
N THR A 325 -4.24 -2.20 -11.86
CA THR A 325 -3.01 -2.81 -12.40
C THR A 325 -2.00 -3.21 -11.32
N GLY A 326 -2.26 -2.92 -10.05
CA GLY A 326 -1.39 -3.25 -8.93
C GLY A 326 0.00 -2.62 -9.07
N GLY A 327 1.03 -3.45 -8.95
CA GLY A 327 2.41 -3.02 -9.08
C GLY A 327 3.33 -4.14 -9.53
N VAL A 328 4.56 -3.76 -9.86
CA VAL A 328 5.66 -4.61 -10.31
C VAL A 328 6.72 -4.67 -9.21
N PRO A 329 7.22 -5.85 -8.82
CA PRO A 329 8.29 -5.96 -7.84
C PRO A 329 9.51 -5.14 -8.25
N ARG A 330 10.10 -4.41 -7.29
CA ARG A 330 11.40 -3.77 -7.49
C ARG A 330 12.47 -4.84 -7.60
N ASN A 331 13.38 -4.65 -8.56
CA ASN A 331 14.63 -5.39 -8.60
C ASN A 331 15.78 -4.52 -8.05
N LEU A 332 16.88 -5.17 -7.67
CA LEU A 332 18.11 -4.49 -7.33
C LEU A 332 18.90 -4.19 -8.61
N GLN A 333 19.30 -2.93 -8.82
CA GLN A 333 20.11 -2.53 -9.98
C GLN A 333 21.39 -3.35 -10.14
N VAL A 334 21.98 -3.82 -9.03
CA VAL A 334 23.18 -4.67 -9.05
C VAL A 334 22.90 -6.07 -9.62
N ILE A 335 21.67 -6.58 -9.50
CA ILE A 335 21.23 -7.85 -10.10
C ILE A 335 20.89 -7.61 -11.57
N GLU A 336 20.14 -6.55 -11.89
CA GLU A 336 19.80 -6.19 -13.29
C GLU A 336 21.05 -6.04 -14.17
N ARG A 337 22.14 -5.50 -13.61
CA ARG A 337 23.42 -5.32 -14.31
C ARG A 337 24.30 -6.56 -14.34
N ALA A 338 23.94 -7.63 -13.63
CA ALA A 338 24.78 -8.82 -13.49
C ALA A 338 24.65 -9.81 -14.67
N GLY A 339 23.71 -9.57 -15.60
CA GLY A 339 23.51 -10.38 -16.80
C GLY A 339 22.40 -11.43 -16.66
N GLU A 340 22.06 -12.06 -17.78
CA GLU A 340 20.91 -12.97 -17.88
C GLU A 340 21.03 -14.21 -16.99
N GLU A 341 22.25 -14.73 -16.79
CA GLU A 341 22.49 -15.91 -15.95
C GLU A 341 22.16 -15.67 -14.47
N VAL A 342 22.46 -14.48 -13.94
CA VAL A 342 22.08 -14.12 -12.56
C VAL A 342 20.58 -13.85 -12.48
N MET A 343 20.02 -13.20 -13.49
CA MET A 343 18.59 -12.90 -13.56
C MET A 343 17.72 -14.18 -13.62
N SER A 344 18.13 -15.20 -14.38
CA SER A 344 17.40 -16.47 -14.49
C SER A 344 17.39 -17.27 -13.19
N ARG A 345 18.34 -17.00 -12.28
CA ARG A 345 18.44 -17.57 -10.93
C ARG A 345 17.99 -16.59 -9.83
N THR A 346 17.20 -15.57 -10.20
CA THR A 346 16.62 -14.60 -9.27
C THR A 346 15.11 -14.56 -9.41
N THR A 347 14.38 -14.85 -8.33
CA THR A 347 12.91 -14.72 -8.27
C THR A 347 12.51 -13.37 -7.67
N LEU A 348 11.60 -12.66 -8.35
CA LEU A 348 10.91 -11.48 -7.84
C LEU A 348 9.50 -11.88 -7.38
N PHE A 349 9.37 -12.23 -6.11
CA PHE A 349 8.20 -12.97 -5.62
C PHE A 349 6.89 -12.16 -5.59
N ARG A 350 5.88 -12.53 -6.40
CA ARG A 350 4.60 -11.81 -6.45
C ARG A 350 3.37 -12.65 -6.84
N LYS A 351 3.52 -13.58 -7.77
CA LYS A 351 2.45 -14.31 -8.47
C LYS A 351 2.46 -15.80 -8.11
N ILE A 352 1.42 -16.52 -8.54
CA ILE A 352 1.32 -17.99 -8.43
C ILE A 352 2.54 -18.68 -9.07
N GLU A 353 2.99 -18.19 -10.23
CA GLU A 353 4.17 -18.73 -10.91
C GLU A 353 5.45 -18.60 -10.07
N ASP A 354 5.62 -17.50 -9.33
CA ASP A 354 6.76 -17.31 -8.43
C ASP A 354 6.71 -18.29 -7.25
N PHE A 355 5.51 -18.56 -6.72
CA PHE A 355 5.31 -19.59 -5.71
C PHE A 355 5.71 -20.97 -6.26
N LYS A 356 5.14 -21.39 -7.39
CA LYS A 356 5.43 -22.69 -8.01
C LYS A 356 6.92 -22.86 -8.35
N SER A 357 7.54 -21.84 -8.93
CA SER A 357 8.95 -21.87 -9.30
C SER A 357 9.87 -21.89 -8.07
N LEU A 358 9.61 -21.05 -7.06
CA LEU A 358 10.43 -21.01 -5.85
C LEU A 358 10.26 -22.29 -5.02
N ASP A 359 9.05 -22.84 -4.96
CA ASP A 359 8.78 -24.10 -4.28
C ASP A 359 9.52 -25.26 -4.97
N LYS A 360 9.54 -25.30 -6.31
CA LYS A 360 10.41 -26.22 -7.07
C LYS A 360 11.89 -26.00 -6.77
N VAL A 361 12.37 -24.75 -6.76
CA VAL A 361 13.77 -24.41 -6.43
C VAL A 361 14.11 -24.94 -5.04
N SER A 362 13.26 -24.71 -4.04
CA SER A 362 13.50 -25.08 -2.64
C SER A 362 13.74 -26.59 -2.43
N ARG A 363 13.17 -27.44 -3.29
CA ARG A 363 13.36 -28.90 -3.24
C ARG A 363 14.61 -29.38 -3.97
N ASN A 364 15.14 -28.59 -4.91
CA ASN A 364 16.18 -29.04 -5.85
C ASN A 364 17.55 -28.41 -5.61
N VAL A 365 17.64 -27.28 -4.89
CA VAL A 365 18.91 -26.59 -4.61
C VAL A 365 19.38 -26.80 -3.17
N LYS A 366 20.61 -26.40 -2.86
CA LYS A 366 21.19 -26.50 -1.52
C LYS A 366 21.20 -25.19 -0.75
N SER A 367 21.11 -24.05 -1.43
CA SER A 367 21.12 -22.74 -0.78
C SER A 367 20.24 -21.72 -1.51
N VAL A 368 19.37 -21.03 -0.77
CA VAL A 368 18.55 -19.91 -1.25
C VAL A 368 18.85 -18.68 -0.41
N THR A 369 19.12 -17.54 -1.08
CA THR A 369 19.33 -16.25 -0.42
C THR A 369 18.16 -15.31 -0.70
N ILE A 370 17.48 -14.86 0.34
CA ILE A 370 16.50 -13.78 0.30
C ILE A 370 17.22 -12.45 0.53
N ILE A 371 17.06 -11.50 -0.39
CA ILE A 371 17.53 -10.13 -0.24
C ILE A 371 16.33 -9.24 0.05
N GLY A 372 16.27 -8.71 1.27
CA GLY A 372 15.18 -7.88 1.76
C GLY A 372 14.70 -8.30 3.15
N GLY A 373 14.72 -7.36 4.09
CA GLY A 373 14.28 -7.54 5.47
C GLY A 373 12.83 -7.14 5.73
N GLY A 374 12.04 -6.83 4.70
CA GLY A 374 10.62 -6.46 4.87
C GLY A 374 9.74 -7.63 5.31
N PHE A 375 8.44 -7.37 5.49
CA PHE A 375 7.47 -8.41 5.88
C PHE A 375 7.48 -9.60 4.91
N LEU A 376 7.31 -9.36 3.60
CA LEU A 376 7.33 -10.43 2.59
C LEU A 376 8.63 -11.26 2.63
N GLY A 377 9.79 -10.60 2.71
CA GLY A 377 11.07 -11.30 2.78
C GLY A 377 11.20 -12.16 4.05
N SER A 378 10.64 -11.68 5.17
CA SER A 378 10.68 -12.40 6.45
C SER A 378 9.65 -13.53 6.51
N GLU A 379 8.48 -13.39 5.88
CA GLU A 379 7.50 -14.46 5.67
C GLU A 379 8.13 -15.60 4.86
N LEU A 380 8.74 -15.28 3.71
CA LEU A 380 9.45 -16.25 2.88
C LEU A 380 10.64 -16.90 3.61
N ALA A 381 11.36 -16.13 4.43
CA ALA A 381 12.45 -16.66 5.24
C ALA A 381 11.94 -17.70 6.24
N CYS A 382 10.82 -17.44 6.93
CA CYS A 382 10.22 -18.41 7.85
C CYS A 382 9.67 -19.64 7.09
N ALA A 383 9.01 -19.42 5.96
CA ALA A 383 8.46 -20.49 5.13
C ALA A 383 9.55 -21.45 4.61
N LEU A 384 10.61 -20.92 4.01
CA LEU A 384 11.74 -21.72 3.53
C LEU A 384 12.57 -22.27 4.70
N GLY A 385 12.73 -21.51 5.78
CA GLY A 385 13.42 -21.93 7.00
C GLY A 385 12.78 -23.18 7.60
N ARG A 386 11.45 -23.24 7.68
CA ARG A 386 10.76 -24.48 8.09
C ARG A 386 11.13 -25.66 7.20
N LYS A 387 11.08 -25.50 5.88
CA LYS A 387 11.48 -26.54 4.92
C LYS A 387 12.97 -26.90 5.03
N SER A 388 13.83 -25.99 5.49
CA SER A 388 15.26 -26.27 5.73
C SER A 388 15.48 -27.39 6.74
N THR A 389 14.66 -27.41 7.80
CA THR A 389 14.79 -28.39 8.89
C THR A 389 14.47 -29.81 8.43
N GLU A 390 13.65 -29.95 7.38
CA GLU A 390 13.23 -31.22 6.79
C GLU A 390 14.16 -31.66 5.65
N SER A 391 14.66 -30.71 4.84
CA SER A 391 15.34 -30.99 3.56
C SER A 391 16.85 -30.70 3.53
N GLY A 392 17.40 -30.05 4.56
CA GLY A 392 18.79 -29.62 4.60
C GLY A 392 19.11 -28.42 3.69
N LEU A 393 18.09 -27.72 3.19
CA LEU A 393 18.24 -26.47 2.43
C LEU A 393 18.85 -25.37 3.30
N GLU A 394 19.93 -24.72 2.87
CA GLU A 394 20.41 -23.52 3.54
C GLU A 394 19.55 -22.31 3.13
N VAL A 395 19.01 -21.59 4.11
CA VAL A 395 18.28 -20.34 3.86
C VAL A 395 19.06 -19.18 4.48
N ILE A 396 19.39 -18.21 3.64
CA ILE A 396 20.06 -16.97 4.05
C ILE A 396 19.08 -15.82 3.82
N GLN A 397 18.92 -14.93 4.79
CA GLN A 397 18.24 -13.66 4.58
C GLN A 397 19.24 -12.52 4.85
N MET A 398 19.34 -11.58 3.91
CA MET A 398 20.25 -10.45 4.03
C MET A 398 19.58 -9.13 3.70
N PHE A 399 19.97 -8.08 4.40
CA PHE A 399 19.41 -6.74 4.25
C PHE A 399 20.30 -5.67 4.91
N PRO A 400 20.20 -4.40 4.48
CA PRO A 400 21.06 -3.32 5.01
C PRO A 400 20.64 -2.80 6.38
N GLU A 401 19.42 -3.07 6.83
CA GLU A 401 18.95 -2.69 8.15
C GLU A 401 19.62 -3.53 9.26
N ARG A 402 19.52 -3.08 10.51
CA ARG A 402 20.06 -3.79 11.69
C ARG A 402 19.29 -5.08 12.02
N GLY A 403 18.01 -5.12 11.67
CA GLY A 403 17.12 -6.26 11.90
C GLY A 403 15.93 -6.27 10.94
N ASN A 404 15.19 -7.37 10.98
CA ASN A 404 13.97 -7.58 10.20
C ASN A 404 12.96 -6.44 10.44
N MET A 405 12.34 -5.99 9.36
CA MET A 405 11.41 -4.87 9.27
C MET A 405 11.93 -3.56 9.89
N GLY A 406 13.24 -3.33 9.93
CA GLY A 406 13.84 -2.17 10.62
C GLY A 406 13.50 -0.78 10.09
N LYS A 407 12.83 -0.66 8.93
CA LYS A 407 12.24 0.62 8.44
C LYS A 407 10.86 0.91 9.03
N VAL A 408 10.22 -0.10 9.60
CA VAL A 408 8.88 -0.06 10.16
C VAL A 408 8.97 -0.21 11.67
N LEU A 409 9.53 -1.32 12.15
CA LEU A 409 9.61 -1.65 13.57
C LEU A 409 10.75 -0.88 14.28
N PRO A 410 10.54 -0.42 15.54
CA PRO A 410 11.60 0.03 16.42
C PRO A 410 12.59 -1.10 16.74
N GLU A 411 13.78 -0.71 17.20
CA GLU A 411 14.93 -1.62 17.39
C GLU A 411 14.61 -2.86 18.24
N TYR A 412 13.89 -2.71 19.36
CA TYR A 412 13.52 -3.84 20.22
C TYR A 412 12.76 -4.94 19.46
N LEU A 413 11.65 -4.58 18.80
CA LEU A 413 10.80 -5.56 18.14
C LEU A 413 11.46 -6.04 16.83
N SER A 414 12.20 -5.18 16.13
CA SER A 414 13.00 -5.57 14.96
C SER A 414 14.04 -6.65 15.31
N ASN A 415 14.75 -6.49 16.42
CA ASN A 415 15.70 -7.48 16.92
C ASN A 415 15.00 -8.77 17.38
N TRP A 416 13.88 -8.65 18.10
CA TRP A 416 13.09 -9.82 18.48
C TRP A 416 12.63 -10.62 17.27
N THR A 417 12.12 -9.97 16.22
CA THR A 417 11.73 -10.64 14.98
C THR A 417 12.93 -11.29 14.30
N THR A 418 14.09 -10.63 14.31
CA THR A 418 15.32 -11.19 13.76
C THR A 418 15.70 -12.50 14.46
N GLU A 419 15.63 -12.53 15.80
CA GLU A 419 15.87 -13.74 16.58
C GLU A 419 14.80 -14.82 16.33
N LYS A 420 13.53 -14.44 16.16
CA LYS A 420 12.47 -15.37 15.72
C LYS A 420 12.85 -16.03 14.40
N VAL A 421 13.21 -15.25 13.38
CA VAL A 421 13.57 -15.80 12.05
C VAL A 421 14.80 -16.72 12.14
N LYS A 422 15.80 -16.38 12.96
CA LYS A 422 16.95 -17.27 13.22
C LYS A 422 16.54 -18.61 13.84
N ARG A 423 15.54 -18.63 14.73
CA ARG A 423 15.03 -19.88 15.34
C ARG A 423 14.36 -20.81 14.33
N GLU A 424 13.93 -20.30 13.17
CA GLU A 424 13.46 -21.13 12.04
C GLU A 424 14.62 -21.78 11.25
N GLY A 425 15.88 -21.62 11.68
CA GLY A 425 17.07 -22.16 11.00
C GLY A 425 17.66 -21.24 9.93
N VAL A 426 17.13 -20.02 9.77
CA VAL A 426 17.60 -19.06 8.77
C VAL A 426 18.88 -18.35 9.22
N LYS A 427 19.86 -18.25 8.32
CA LYS A 427 21.06 -17.45 8.51
C LYS A 427 20.78 -15.98 8.18
N ILE A 428 20.73 -15.13 9.19
CA ILE A 428 20.56 -13.68 9.00
C ILE A 428 21.91 -12.99 8.80
N ILE A 429 22.01 -12.17 7.76
CA ILE A 429 23.12 -11.25 7.52
C ILE A 429 22.56 -9.82 7.45
N SER A 430 22.47 -9.18 8.62
CA SER A 430 22.10 -7.77 8.73
C SER A 430 23.25 -6.84 8.33
N GLU A 431 22.93 -5.56 8.17
CA GLU A 431 23.86 -4.51 7.73
C GLU A 431 24.60 -4.88 6.43
N ALA A 432 23.92 -5.67 5.58
CA ALA A 432 24.45 -6.22 4.34
C ALA A 432 24.06 -5.34 3.14
N LEU A 433 25.02 -4.55 2.66
CA LEU A 433 24.89 -3.81 1.40
C LEU A 433 25.49 -4.62 0.26
N VAL A 434 24.64 -5.11 -0.66
CA VAL A 434 25.09 -5.85 -1.86
C VAL A 434 25.86 -4.91 -2.78
N LYS A 435 27.10 -5.28 -3.11
CA LYS A 435 27.99 -4.55 -4.02
C LYS A 435 27.89 -5.08 -5.45
N SER A 436 27.91 -6.39 -5.63
CA SER A 436 27.79 -7.06 -6.93
C SER A 436 27.31 -8.49 -6.76
N VAL A 437 26.69 -9.03 -7.80
CA VAL A 437 26.34 -10.44 -7.92
C VAL A 437 26.96 -10.97 -9.21
N ALA A 438 27.50 -12.19 -9.18
CA ALA A 438 28.03 -12.87 -10.35
C ALA A 438 27.72 -14.37 -10.27
N CYS A 439 27.68 -15.07 -11.40
CA CYS A 439 27.73 -16.52 -11.42
C CYS A 439 29.18 -16.99 -11.62
N LYS A 440 29.65 -17.90 -10.77
CA LYS A 440 30.95 -18.58 -10.90
C LYS A 440 30.83 -20.02 -10.46
N ASP A 441 31.44 -20.93 -11.21
CA ASP A 441 31.43 -22.38 -10.92
C ASP A 441 30.02 -22.91 -10.65
N ASP A 442 29.04 -22.46 -11.45
CA ASP A 442 27.62 -22.80 -11.33
C ASP A 442 26.94 -22.38 -10.01
N ARG A 443 27.51 -21.40 -9.31
CA ARG A 443 26.93 -20.81 -8.10
C ARG A 443 26.90 -19.28 -8.18
N LEU A 444 25.90 -18.69 -7.52
CA LEU A 444 25.81 -17.25 -7.37
C LEU A 444 26.75 -16.80 -6.24
N GLU A 445 27.59 -15.82 -6.53
CA GLU A 445 28.45 -15.13 -5.58
C GLU A 445 27.95 -13.70 -5.35
N ILE A 446 27.47 -13.43 -4.14
CA ILE A 446 27.02 -12.11 -3.70
C ILE A 446 28.15 -11.47 -2.89
N LEU A 447 28.80 -10.46 -3.46
CA LEU A 447 29.83 -9.67 -2.77
C LEU A 447 29.17 -8.52 -2.03
N LEU A 448 29.41 -8.42 -0.72
CA LEU A 448 28.95 -7.31 0.10
C LEU A 448 29.98 -6.17 0.13
N LYS A 449 29.51 -4.96 0.46
CA LYS A 449 30.35 -3.75 0.51
C LYS A 449 31.46 -3.84 1.56
N ASP A 450 31.22 -4.59 2.64
CA ASP A 450 32.19 -4.83 3.71
C ASP A 450 33.20 -5.96 3.41
N GLY A 451 33.11 -6.56 2.22
CA GLY A 451 34.04 -7.59 1.75
C GLY A 451 33.60 -9.03 2.04
N ARG A 452 32.52 -9.26 2.79
CA ARG A 452 31.93 -10.60 2.94
C ARG A 452 31.45 -11.11 1.59
N LEU A 453 31.64 -12.42 1.35
CA LEU A 453 31.20 -13.11 0.14
C LEU A 453 30.20 -14.20 0.52
N VAL A 454 29.01 -14.18 -0.07
CA VAL A 454 27.96 -15.17 0.17
C VAL A 454 27.76 -15.99 -1.09
N LYS A 455 27.84 -17.31 -0.97
CA LYS A 455 27.61 -18.26 -2.07
C LYS A 455 26.24 -18.90 -1.92
N THR A 456 25.42 -18.84 -2.96
CA THR A 456 24.05 -19.37 -2.97
C THR A 456 23.73 -19.98 -4.32
N ASP A 457 22.65 -20.76 -4.39
CA ASP A 457 22.25 -21.38 -5.65
C ASP A 457 21.09 -20.63 -6.31
N HIS A 458 20.28 -19.91 -5.52
CA HIS A 458 19.20 -19.06 -6.01
C HIS A 458 19.05 -17.79 -5.16
N ILE A 459 18.53 -16.72 -5.75
CA ILE A 459 18.21 -15.46 -5.06
C ILE A 459 16.70 -15.21 -5.10
N VAL A 460 16.14 -14.70 -4.01
CA VAL A 460 14.81 -14.10 -3.97
C VAL A 460 14.95 -12.65 -3.58
N ALA A 461 14.53 -11.71 -4.42
CA ALA A 461 14.54 -10.28 -4.08
C ALA A 461 13.15 -9.82 -3.64
N ALA A 462 13.06 -9.33 -2.40
CA ALA A 462 11.84 -8.84 -1.76
C ALA A 462 12.05 -7.41 -1.24
N VAL A 463 12.34 -6.48 -2.16
CA VAL A 463 12.81 -5.11 -1.85
C VAL A 463 11.77 -4.01 -2.15
N GLY A 464 10.49 -4.39 -2.16
CA GLY A 464 9.34 -3.51 -2.37
C GLY A 464 8.75 -3.58 -3.78
N LEU A 465 7.82 -2.68 -4.06
CA LEU A 465 7.01 -2.65 -5.27
C LEU A 465 7.05 -1.25 -5.89
N GLU A 466 6.94 -1.17 -7.21
CA GLU A 466 6.54 0.06 -7.92
C GLU A 466 5.11 -0.09 -8.42
N PRO A 467 4.23 0.91 -8.27
CA PRO A 467 2.90 0.85 -8.86
C PRO A 467 2.97 0.79 -10.38
N ASN A 468 2.13 -0.05 -11.00
CA ASN A 468 2.12 -0.22 -12.45
C ASN A 468 1.34 0.93 -13.10
N VAL A 469 2.10 1.94 -13.54
CA VAL A 469 1.58 3.18 -14.15
C VAL A 469 1.79 3.24 -15.67
N ASP A 470 2.00 2.10 -16.34
CA ASP A 470 2.30 2.01 -17.77
C ASP A 470 1.27 2.77 -18.65
N LEU A 471 -0.01 2.75 -18.24
CA LEU A 471 -1.12 3.38 -18.96
C LEU A 471 -1.22 4.90 -18.74
N ALA A 472 -0.52 5.46 -17.74
CA ALA A 472 -0.59 6.89 -17.44
C ALA A 472 -0.14 7.75 -18.63
N LYS A 473 0.89 7.31 -19.35
CA LYS A 473 1.45 8.04 -20.49
C LYS A 473 0.48 8.12 -21.67
N SER A 474 -0.12 7.00 -22.06
CA SER A 474 -1.09 6.96 -23.17
C SER A 474 -2.41 7.62 -22.77
N GLY A 475 -2.89 7.38 -21.54
CA GLY A 475 -4.12 7.98 -21.04
C GLY A 475 -4.01 9.45 -20.60
N GLY A 476 -2.80 10.02 -20.58
CA GLY A 476 -2.57 11.37 -20.05
C GLY A 476 -3.02 11.54 -18.59
N LEU A 477 -2.90 10.48 -17.79
CA LEU A 477 -3.30 10.46 -16.38
C LEU A 477 -2.16 10.94 -15.47
N GLU A 478 -2.51 11.60 -14.38
CA GLU A 478 -1.52 12.13 -13.43
C GLU A 478 -0.98 11.01 -12.52
N VAL A 479 0.35 10.95 -12.39
CA VAL A 479 1.06 10.05 -11.48
C VAL A 479 1.76 10.89 -10.42
N ASP A 480 1.67 10.48 -9.16
CA ASP A 480 2.34 11.16 -8.07
C ASP A 480 3.84 10.87 -8.10
N SER A 481 4.68 11.90 -8.12
CA SER A 481 6.14 11.75 -8.23
C SER A 481 6.81 11.33 -6.92
N ASP A 482 6.15 11.56 -5.78
CA ASP A 482 6.76 11.39 -4.47
C ASP A 482 6.42 10.01 -3.90
N PHE A 483 5.17 9.58 -4.05
CA PHE A 483 4.69 8.28 -3.54
C PHE A 483 4.48 7.22 -4.63
N GLY A 484 4.52 7.62 -5.91
CA GLY A 484 4.14 6.78 -7.04
C GLY A 484 2.62 6.55 -7.14
N GLY A 485 2.17 6.03 -8.28
CA GLY A 485 0.78 5.63 -8.51
C GLY A 485 -0.10 6.74 -9.08
N TYR A 486 -1.26 6.36 -9.62
CA TYR A 486 -2.19 7.31 -10.23
C TYR A 486 -2.83 8.18 -9.15
N ARG A 487 -2.79 9.51 -9.33
CA ARG A 487 -3.50 10.41 -8.42
C ARG A 487 -4.99 10.33 -8.69
N VAL A 488 -5.76 10.13 -7.62
CA VAL A 488 -7.23 10.09 -7.68
C VAL A 488 -7.86 11.13 -6.76
N ASN A 489 -9.09 11.55 -7.04
CA ASN A 489 -9.86 12.39 -6.11
C ASN A 489 -10.40 11.56 -4.92
N ALA A 490 -11.24 12.18 -4.09
CA ALA A 490 -11.83 11.52 -2.92
C ALA A 490 -12.73 10.33 -3.30
N GLU A 491 -13.34 10.33 -4.49
CA GLU A 491 -14.20 9.25 -5.00
C GLU A 491 -13.43 8.18 -5.78
N LEU A 492 -12.08 8.21 -5.70
CA LEU A 492 -11.16 7.33 -6.42
C LEU A 492 -11.12 7.54 -7.94
N GLN A 493 -11.61 8.67 -8.45
CA GLN A 493 -11.58 9.00 -9.88
C GLN A 493 -10.23 9.59 -10.31
N ALA A 494 -9.70 9.09 -11.42
CA ALA A 494 -8.66 9.75 -12.21
C ALA A 494 -9.27 10.62 -13.33
N ARG A 495 -10.47 10.24 -13.82
CA ARG A 495 -11.33 10.98 -14.76
C ARG A 495 -12.80 10.71 -14.45
N SER A 496 -13.71 11.41 -15.12
CA SER A 496 -15.16 11.29 -14.90
C SER A 496 -15.70 9.86 -15.01
N ASN A 497 -15.10 9.02 -15.85
CA ASN A 497 -15.47 7.62 -16.04
C ASN A 497 -14.30 6.65 -15.83
N ILE A 498 -13.21 7.09 -15.17
CA ILE A 498 -12.04 6.25 -14.89
C ILE A 498 -11.69 6.33 -13.41
N TRP A 499 -11.73 5.19 -12.73
CA TRP A 499 -11.35 5.02 -11.33
C TRP A 499 -10.03 4.28 -11.20
N VAL A 500 -9.37 4.40 -10.05
CA VAL A 500 -8.17 3.61 -9.71
C VAL A 500 -8.29 3.06 -8.30
N ALA A 501 -7.96 1.78 -8.11
CA ALA A 501 -8.04 1.11 -6.82
C ALA A 501 -6.82 0.18 -6.56
N GLY A 502 -6.64 -0.25 -5.31
CA GLY A 502 -5.54 -1.12 -4.90
C GLY A 502 -4.16 -0.45 -4.99
N ASP A 503 -3.11 -1.24 -5.12
CA ASP A 503 -1.70 -0.79 -5.00
C ASP A 503 -1.32 0.32 -6.01
N ALA A 504 -2.06 0.46 -7.12
CA ALA A 504 -1.82 1.45 -8.16
C ALA A 504 -2.34 2.86 -7.80
N ALA A 505 -3.24 2.98 -6.82
CA ALA A 505 -3.89 4.24 -6.48
C ALA A 505 -3.07 5.05 -5.47
N CYS A 506 -2.71 6.28 -5.84
CA CYS A 506 -2.27 7.31 -4.92
C CYS A 506 -3.50 8.13 -4.48
N PHE A 507 -4.14 7.73 -3.39
CA PHE A 507 -5.35 8.37 -2.87
C PHE A 507 -5.03 9.46 -1.85
N TYR A 508 -6.06 10.20 -1.43
CA TYR A 508 -5.95 11.20 -0.38
C TYR A 508 -6.54 10.62 0.91
N ASP A 509 -5.68 10.20 1.83
CA ASP A 509 -6.08 9.80 3.19
C ASP A 509 -6.55 11.04 3.95
N ILE A 510 -7.72 10.92 4.58
CA ILE A 510 -8.40 12.03 5.26
C ILE A 510 -7.57 12.66 6.39
N ARG A 511 -6.70 11.88 7.07
CA ARG A 511 -5.82 12.36 8.14
C ARG A 511 -4.39 12.56 7.66
N LEU A 512 -3.92 11.74 6.73
CA LEU A 512 -2.50 11.61 6.41
C LEU A 512 -2.10 12.23 5.07
N GLY A 513 -3.07 12.74 4.30
CA GLY A 513 -2.84 13.37 3.00
C GLY A 513 -2.59 12.36 1.88
N ARG A 514 -1.83 12.77 0.85
CA ARG A 514 -1.52 11.87 -0.27
C ARG A 514 -0.72 10.66 0.19
N ARG A 515 -1.18 9.47 -0.16
CA ARG A 515 -0.45 8.23 0.09
C ARG A 515 -0.81 7.13 -0.89
N ARG A 516 0.01 6.09 -0.88
CA ARG A 516 -0.19 4.80 -1.56
C ARG A 516 0.13 3.70 -0.55
N VAL A 517 -0.63 2.60 -0.57
CA VAL A 517 -0.41 1.45 0.32
C VAL A 517 -0.51 0.14 -0.44
N GLU A 518 0.14 -0.90 0.07
CA GLU A 518 0.22 -2.24 -0.54
C GLU A 518 -0.52 -3.25 0.35
N HIS A 519 -1.77 -2.94 0.68
CA HIS A 519 -2.58 -3.68 1.64
C HIS A 519 -3.71 -4.44 0.94
N HIS A 520 -3.91 -5.70 1.33
CA HIS A 520 -5.07 -6.48 0.87
C HIS A 520 -6.39 -5.78 1.23
N ASP A 521 -6.51 -5.30 2.47
CA ASP A 521 -7.66 -4.52 2.96
C ASP A 521 -7.94 -3.30 2.07
N HIS A 522 -6.91 -2.48 1.77
CA HIS A 522 -7.06 -1.34 0.85
C HIS A 522 -7.60 -1.78 -0.50
N ALA A 523 -7.04 -2.85 -1.10
CA ALA A 523 -7.49 -3.34 -2.40
C ALA A 523 -8.96 -3.79 -2.37
N VAL A 524 -9.40 -4.49 -1.32
CA VAL A 524 -10.80 -4.88 -1.14
C VAL A 524 -11.70 -3.66 -1.02
N VAL A 525 -11.42 -2.75 -0.08
CA VAL A 525 -12.32 -1.63 0.23
C VAL A 525 -12.32 -0.58 -0.88
N SER A 526 -11.14 -0.24 -1.44
CA SER A 526 -11.05 0.72 -2.56
C SER A 526 -11.64 0.15 -3.84
N GLY A 527 -11.46 -1.15 -4.11
CA GLY A 527 -12.09 -1.83 -5.25
C GLY A 527 -13.61 -1.84 -5.12
N ARG A 528 -14.13 -2.21 -3.95
CA ARG A 528 -15.56 -2.17 -3.67
C ARG A 528 -16.12 -0.76 -3.84
N LEU A 529 -15.50 0.26 -3.23
CA LEU A 529 -15.93 1.66 -3.35
C LEU A 529 -15.90 2.15 -4.81
N ALA A 530 -14.85 1.81 -5.57
CA ALA A 530 -14.79 2.15 -6.98
C ALA A 530 -15.98 1.53 -7.74
N GLY A 531 -16.31 0.27 -7.49
CA GLY A 531 -17.50 -0.37 -8.08
C GLY A 531 -18.83 0.28 -7.68
N GLU A 532 -18.95 0.73 -6.42
CA GLU A 532 -20.12 1.50 -5.96
C GLU A 532 -20.22 2.85 -6.69
N ASN A 533 -19.11 3.57 -6.84
CA ASN A 533 -19.06 4.86 -7.53
C ASN A 533 -19.28 4.72 -9.04
N MET A 534 -18.76 3.65 -9.64
CA MET A 534 -19.06 3.26 -11.01
C MET A 534 -20.56 2.96 -11.19
N THR A 535 -21.28 2.55 -10.16
CA THR A 535 -22.75 2.38 -10.17
C THR A 535 -23.51 3.56 -9.54
N GLY A 536 -22.89 4.74 -9.51
CA GLY A 536 -23.55 6.01 -9.17
C GLY A 536 -23.63 6.36 -7.68
N ALA A 537 -22.84 5.73 -6.81
CA ALA A 537 -22.89 6.02 -5.38
C ALA A 537 -22.25 7.36 -4.96
N SER A 538 -21.25 7.86 -5.70
CA SER A 538 -20.52 9.12 -5.40
C SER A 538 -20.09 9.25 -3.93
N LYS A 539 -19.50 8.19 -3.38
CA LYS A 539 -19.01 8.13 -2.00
C LYS A 539 -17.50 8.37 -1.92
N PRO A 540 -17.01 9.11 -0.91
CA PRO A 540 -15.59 9.33 -0.70
C PRO A 540 -14.89 8.14 -0.04
N TYR A 541 -13.59 7.98 -0.28
CA TYR A 541 -12.73 6.99 0.36
C TYR A 541 -12.18 7.54 1.69
N TRP A 542 -12.86 7.21 2.79
CA TRP A 542 -12.46 7.57 4.16
C TRP A 542 -11.92 6.40 4.98
N HIS A 543 -11.78 5.23 4.36
CA HIS A 543 -11.31 4.03 5.03
C HIS A 543 -9.84 4.18 5.48
N GLN A 544 -9.57 3.80 6.72
CA GLN A 544 -8.21 3.73 7.23
C GLN A 544 -7.71 2.30 7.08
N SER A 545 -6.97 2.07 5.98
CA SER A 545 -6.57 0.71 5.65
C SER A 545 -5.56 0.11 6.64
N MET A 546 -5.80 -1.15 7.01
CA MET A 546 -4.91 -1.98 7.81
C MET A 546 -4.03 -2.91 6.96
N PHE A 547 -2.94 -3.39 7.56
CA PHE A 547 -2.04 -4.41 7.04
C PHE A 547 -1.88 -5.52 8.07
N TRP A 548 -1.59 -6.74 7.64
CA TRP A 548 -1.14 -7.82 8.54
C TRP A 548 -0.03 -8.67 7.92
N SER A 549 0.73 -9.34 8.78
CA SER A 549 1.76 -10.30 8.41
C SER A 549 1.84 -11.41 9.45
N ASP A 550 1.77 -12.66 9.00
CA ASP A 550 1.92 -13.85 9.82
C ASP A 550 3.26 -14.51 9.48
N LEU A 551 4.16 -14.63 10.45
CA LEU A 551 5.43 -15.37 10.31
C LEU A 551 5.22 -16.85 10.67
N GLY A 552 4.20 -17.47 10.07
CA GLY A 552 3.68 -18.77 10.48
C GLY A 552 2.57 -18.66 11.55
N PRO A 553 2.18 -19.79 12.16
CA PRO A 553 0.98 -19.87 13.01
C PRO A 553 1.10 -19.16 14.36
N ASP A 554 2.32 -18.83 14.81
CA ASP A 554 2.58 -18.42 16.21
C ASP A 554 2.88 -16.92 16.37
N VAL A 555 3.18 -16.20 15.29
CA VAL A 555 3.63 -14.79 15.36
C VAL A 555 2.94 -13.97 14.28
N GLY A 556 2.14 -12.99 14.71
CA GLY A 556 1.42 -12.06 13.83
C GLY A 556 1.71 -10.60 14.14
N TYR A 557 1.64 -9.78 13.11
CA TYR A 557 1.69 -8.32 13.18
C TYR A 557 0.48 -7.74 12.47
N GLU A 558 -0.09 -6.67 13.01
CA GLU A 558 -1.02 -5.80 12.30
C GLU A 558 -0.52 -4.36 12.35
N ALA A 559 -0.82 -3.58 11.31
CA ALA A 559 -0.38 -2.20 11.21
C ALA A 559 -1.46 -1.30 10.60
N ILE A 560 -1.49 -0.05 11.04
CA ILE A 560 -2.38 0.99 10.52
C ILE A 560 -1.74 2.37 10.63
N GLY A 561 -2.05 3.26 9.69
CA GLY A 561 -1.54 4.64 9.66
C GLY A 561 -0.11 4.76 9.12
N ILE A 562 0.66 5.73 9.61
CA ILE A 562 2.07 5.94 9.25
C ILE A 562 2.96 5.19 10.25
N VAL A 563 3.54 4.09 9.80
CA VAL A 563 4.42 3.22 10.60
C VAL A 563 5.86 3.27 10.06
N ASP A 564 6.61 4.26 10.53
CA ASP A 564 7.99 4.54 10.11
C ASP A 564 8.89 4.60 11.35
N SER A 565 9.92 3.75 11.40
CA SER A 565 10.80 3.61 12.57
C SER A 565 11.64 4.86 12.86
N SER A 566 11.71 5.82 11.93
CA SER A 566 12.35 7.12 12.16
C SER A 566 11.50 8.10 12.99
N LEU A 567 10.20 7.82 13.16
CA LEU A 567 9.33 8.61 14.01
C LEU A 567 9.57 8.30 15.49
N PRO A 568 9.27 9.23 16.41
CA PRO A 568 9.18 8.90 17.83
C PRO A 568 8.12 7.82 18.07
N THR A 569 8.49 6.80 18.83
CA THR A 569 7.60 5.68 19.16
C THR A 569 7.53 5.41 20.64
N VAL A 570 6.37 4.97 21.12
CA VAL A 570 6.19 4.39 22.45
C VAL A 570 5.67 2.96 22.28
N GLY A 571 6.45 1.99 22.76
CA GLY A 571 6.08 0.58 22.76
C GLY A 571 5.68 0.13 24.17
N VAL A 572 4.54 -0.54 24.30
CA VAL A 572 4.07 -1.14 25.55
C VAL A 572 3.89 -2.63 25.31
N PHE A 573 4.57 -3.46 26.11
CA PHE A 573 4.69 -4.90 25.89
C PHE A 573 4.24 -5.69 27.11
N ALA A 574 3.72 -6.89 26.84
CA ALA A 574 3.26 -7.84 27.84
C ALA A 574 3.67 -9.27 27.47
N LYS A 575 3.49 -10.20 28.41
CA LYS A 575 3.59 -11.63 28.10
C LYS A 575 2.42 -12.02 27.20
N ALA A 576 2.67 -12.92 26.24
CA ALA A 576 1.61 -13.50 25.45
C ALA A 576 0.90 -14.61 26.24
N THR A 577 -0.39 -14.73 26.02
CA THR A 577 -1.22 -15.89 26.41
C THR A 577 -1.30 -16.87 25.23
N ALA A 578 -1.86 -18.06 25.45
CA ALA A 578 -2.09 -19.04 24.39
C ALA A 578 -3.02 -18.55 23.26
N LYS A 579 -3.83 -17.51 23.52
CA LYS A 579 -4.76 -16.91 22.55
C LYS A 579 -4.09 -15.87 21.65
N ASP A 580 -2.92 -15.38 22.02
CA ASP A 580 -2.23 -14.27 21.36
C ASP A 580 -1.36 -14.79 20.20
N THR A 581 -1.96 -15.57 19.29
CA THR A 581 -1.28 -16.11 18.11
C THR A 581 -2.17 -16.05 16.86
N PRO A 582 -1.58 -15.96 15.65
CA PRO A 582 -2.32 -16.08 14.39
C PRO A 582 -3.23 -17.31 14.33
N LYS A 583 -2.76 -18.46 14.82
CA LYS A 583 -3.54 -19.70 14.84
C LYS A 583 -4.79 -19.57 15.69
N ALA A 584 -4.66 -19.13 16.94
CA ALA A 584 -5.81 -18.96 17.83
C ALA A 584 -6.83 -17.95 17.26
N ALA A 585 -6.36 -16.83 16.70
CA ALA A 585 -7.23 -15.84 16.07
C ALA A 585 -7.95 -16.40 14.82
N THR A 586 -7.33 -17.32 14.07
CA THR A 586 -7.95 -18.00 12.93
C THR A 586 -8.92 -19.12 13.35
N GLU A 587 -8.67 -19.76 14.49
CA GLU A 587 -9.62 -20.72 15.10
C GLU A 587 -10.89 -20.01 15.57
N GLU A 588 -10.75 -18.84 16.20
CA GLU A 588 -11.88 -18.01 16.68
C GLU A 588 -12.71 -17.43 15.52
N SER A 589 -12.06 -16.79 14.54
CA SER A 589 -12.75 -16.11 13.44
C SER A 589 -13.16 -17.01 12.27
N GLY A 590 -12.54 -18.19 12.14
CA GLY A 590 -12.71 -19.07 10.99
C GLY A 590 -11.94 -18.66 9.73
N THR A 591 -11.18 -17.56 9.75
CA THR A 591 -10.43 -17.05 8.59
C THR A 591 -8.98 -16.65 8.92
N GLY A 592 -8.04 -16.90 7.99
CA GLY A 592 -6.65 -16.42 8.04
C GLY A 592 -6.46 -15.02 7.43
N ILE A 593 -7.49 -14.49 6.77
CA ILE A 593 -7.45 -13.16 6.17
C ILE A 593 -7.86 -12.14 7.22
N ARG A 594 -6.88 -11.54 7.92
CA ARG A 594 -7.12 -10.69 9.12
C ARG A 594 -8.02 -9.49 8.85
N SER A 595 -7.98 -8.92 7.66
CA SER A 595 -8.88 -7.83 7.29
C SER A 595 -10.36 -8.22 7.32
N GLU A 596 -10.69 -9.50 7.15
CA GLU A 596 -12.06 -10.01 7.31
C GLU A 596 -12.43 -10.11 8.80
N SER A 597 -11.55 -10.65 9.65
CA SER A 597 -11.83 -10.86 11.08
C SER A 597 -11.83 -9.57 11.91
N GLU A 598 -10.96 -8.62 11.59
CA GLU A 598 -10.88 -7.32 12.29
C GLU A 598 -12.06 -6.39 12.00
N THR A 599 -12.90 -6.73 11.02
CA THR A 599 -13.92 -5.87 10.41
C THR A 599 -13.34 -4.60 9.77
N GLU A 600 -14.16 -3.87 9.03
CA GLU A 600 -13.80 -2.59 8.43
C GLU A 600 -14.19 -1.39 9.32
N ASP A 601 -14.87 -1.67 10.44
CA ASP A 601 -15.48 -0.66 11.30
C ASP A 601 -14.48 0.05 12.21
N THR A 602 -14.92 1.18 12.76
CA THR A 602 -14.22 1.92 13.83
C THR A 602 -15.00 1.74 15.12
N ALA A 603 -14.32 1.55 16.26
CA ALA A 603 -14.99 1.41 17.55
C ALA A 603 -15.85 2.64 17.90
N THR A 604 -17.05 2.42 18.44
CA THR A 604 -17.97 3.49 18.87
C THR A 604 -17.51 4.17 20.16
N SER A 605 -17.00 3.38 21.12
CA SER A 605 -16.37 3.87 22.36
C SER A 605 -15.23 2.93 22.79
N PRO A 606 -14.06 3.46 23.20
CA PRO A 606 -12.99 2.63 23.75
C PRO A 606 -13.33 2.22 25.18
N VAL A 607 -13.74 0.97 25.40
CA VAL A 607 -13.94 0.43 26.76
C VAL A 607 -12.66 -0.28 27.19
N ALA A 608 -12.02 0.20 28.25
CA ALA A 608 -10.86 -0.44 28.84
C ALA A 608 -11.27 -1.60 29.78
N SER A 609 -10.49 -2.67 29.78
CA SER A 609 -10.51 -3.68 30.84
C SER A 609 -9.91 -3.10 32.12
N THR A 610 -10.56 -3.28 33.27
CA THR A 610 -10.19 -2.67 34.57
C THR A 610 -9.06 -3.39 35.31
N ALA A 611 -8.24 -4.19 34.64
CA ALA A 611 -7.16 -4.93 35.30
C ALA A 611 -6.01 -4.00 35.73
N PRO A 612 -5.49 -4.14 36.97
CA PRO A 612 -4.36 -3.35 37.46
C PRO A 612 -3.05 -3.73 36.73
N ALA A 613 -2.16 -2.74 36.55
CA ALA A 613 -0.88 -2.95 35.89
C ALA A 613 0.06 -3.84 36.74
N PRO A 614 0.57 -4.97 36.23
CA PRO A 614 1.58 -5.74 36.93
C PRO A 614 2.94 -5.04 36.90
N VAL A 615 3.72 -5.26 37.96
CA VAL A 615 5.06 -4.68 38.16
C VAL A 615 6.04 -5.28 37.15
N VAL A 616 6.81 -4.42 36.47
CA VAL A 616 7.86 -4.79 35.52
C VAL A 616 8.90 -5.70 36.20
N GLY A 617 8.81 -6.99 35.92
CA GLY A 617 9.85 -7.96 36.26
C GLY A 617 10.90 -8.00 35.14
N HIS A 618 12.16 -7.77 35.48
CA HIS A 618 13.32 -7.90 34.60
C HIS A 618 13.59 -9.36 34.17
N LYS A 619 12.74 -9.91 33.31
CA LYS A 619 13.06 -11.04 32.42
C LYS A 619 12.42 -10.77 31.06
N ASP A 620 13.27 -10.72 30.03
CA ASP A 620 12.99 -10.32 28.64
C ASP A 620 12.10 -11.32 27.85
N ASP A 621 10.98 -11.77 28.44
CA ASP A 621 10.08 -12.77 27.84
C ASP A 621 8.74 -12.13 27.39
N TYR A 622 8.78 -10.93 26.80
CA TYR A 622 7.58 -10.36 26.18
C TYR A 622 7.17 -11.18 24.94
N GLY A 623 5.86 -11.30 24.72
CA GLY A 623 5.30 -12.07 23.60
C GLY A 623 4.23 -11.34 22.79
N LYS A 624 3.78 -10.17 23.26
CA LYS A 624 2.83 -9.30 22.57
C LYS A 624 3.04 -7.83 22.94
N GLY A 625 2.47 -6.93 22.16
CA GLY A 625 2.49 -5.51 22.48
C GLY A 625 1.84 -4.61 21.45
N VAL A 626 1.77 -3.32 21.81
CA VAL A 626 1.33 -2.23 20.95
C VAL A 626 2.45 -1.21 20.82
N ILE A 627 2.64 -0.67 19.62
CA ILE A 627 3.61 0.39 19.34
C ILE A 627 2.86 1.57 18.72
N PHE A 628 2.93 2.72 19.38
CA PHE A 628 2.38 3.98 18.90
C PHE A 628 3.45 4.82 18.20
N TYR A 629 3.17 5.27 16.98
CA TYR A 629 4.01 6.20 16.21
C TYR A 629 3.44 7.60 16.35
N LEU A 630 4.30 8.56 16.70
CA LEU A 630 3.88 9.88 17.12
C LEU A 630 4.34 10.98 16.16
N ARG A 631 3.49 11.99 15.97
CA ARG A 631 3.88 13.32 15.49
C ARG A 631 3.24 14.35 16.39
N ASP A 632 4.04 15.23 16.98
CA ASP A 632 3.55 16.27 17.89
C ASP A 632 2.61 15.72 18.99
N LYS A 633 3.00 14.59 19.59
CA LYS A 633 2.25 13.81 20.61
C LYS A 633 0.93 13.17 20.15
N VAL A 634 0.54 13.34 18.90
CA VAL A 634 -0.62 12.66 18.30
C VAL A 634 -0.19 11.33 17.68
N VAL A 635 -0.99 10.29 17.89
CA VAL A 635 -0.78 8.97 17.29
C VAL A 635 -1.15 9.02 15.80
N VAL A 636 -0.16 8.78 14.94
CA VAL A 636 -0.34 8.76 13.48
C VAL A 636 -0.23 7.37 12.89
N GLY A 637 0.21 6.40 13.67
CA GLY A 637 0.29 4.99 13.27
C GLY A 637 0.39 4.08 14.49
N ILE A 638 -0.06 2.84 14.31
CA ILE A 638 -0.05 1.81 15.34
C ILE A 638 0.43 0.50 14.73
N ILE A 639 1.29 -0.23 15.45
CA ILE A 639 1.59 -1.64 15.20
C ILE A 639 1.11 -2.46 16.38
N LEU A 640 0.43 -3.55 16.08
CA LEU A 640 0.02 -4.59 17.01
C LEU A 640 0.89 -5.81 16.75
N TRP A 641 1.53 -6.33 17.78
CA TRP A 641 2.30 -7.56 17.73
C TRP A 641 1.62 -8.59 18.62
N ASN A 642 1.11 -9.67 18.01
CA ASN A 642 0.33 -10.71 18.69
C ASN A 642 -0.86 -10.14 19.50
N VAL A 643 -1.49 -9.09 18.97
CA VAL A 643 -2.75 -8.54 19.48
C VAL A 643 -3.71 -8.52 18.31
N PHE A 644 -4.83 -9.21 18.46
CA PHE A 644 -5.86 -9.39 17.45
C PHE A 644 -7.22 -8.94 18.00
N ASN A 645 -8.19 -8.75 17.11
CA ASN A 645 -9.55 -8.26 17.35
C ASN A 645 -9.56 -6.86 18.02
N ARG A 646 -8.62 -5.99 17.64
CA ARG A 646 -8.41 -4.65 18.23
C ARG A 646 -8.12 -3.56 17.20
N MET A 647 -8.15 -3.86 15.91
CA MET A 647 -7.98 -2.86 14.85
C MET A 647 -9.06 -1.75 14.88
N PRO A 648 -10.35 -2.02 15.20
CA PRO A 648 -11.34 -0.95 15.35
C PRO A 648 -10.98 0.09 16.43
N VAL A 649 -10.29 -0.33 17.49
CA VAL A 649 -9.76 0.56 18.54
C VAL A 649 -8.61 1.40 17.98
N ALA A 650 -7.67 0.78 17.27
CA ALA A 650 -6.55 1.47 16.63
C ALA A 650 -7.02 2.51 15.60
N ARG A 651 -8.04 2.18 14.78
CA ARG A 651 -8.71 3.12 13.86
C ARG A 651 -9.26 4.32 14.63
N LYS A 652 -9.99 4.10 15.74
CA LYS A 652 -10.59 5.17 16.53
C LYS A 652 -9.54 6.15 17.05
N ILE A 653 -8.47 5.64 17.64
CA ILE A 653 -7.37 6.46 18.19
C ILE A 653 -6.76 7.38 17.11
N ILE A 654 -6.39 6.82 15.95
CA ILE A 654 -5.81 7.61 14.84
C ILE A 654 -6.85 8.56 14.25
N LYS A 655 -8.11 8.12 14.15
CA LYS A 655 -9.20 8.92 13.62
C LYS A 655 -9.48 10.12 14.51
N ASP A 656 -9.47 9.99 15.83
CA ASP A 656 -9.71 11.10 16.75
C ASP A 656 -8.56 12.12 16.69
N GLY A 657 -7.31 11.63 16.65
CA GLY A 657 -6.13 12.49 16.52
C GLY A 657 -5.90 13.36 17.75
N GLU A 658 -6.29 12.86 18.92
CA GLU A 658 -6.09 13.53 20.21
C GLU A 658 -4.64 13.38 20.71
N GLU A 659 -4.21 14.33 21.54
CA GLU A 659 -2.97 14.18 22.31
C GLU A 659 -3.22 13.23 23.50
N HIS A 660 -2.31 12.27 23.70
CA HIS A 660 -2.38 11.37 24.85
C HIS A 660 -1.27 11.70 25.85
N ALA A 661 -1.66 12.02 27.09
CA ALA A 661 -0.71 12.33 28.17
C ALA A 661 0.08 11.09 28.63
N ASP A 662 -0.57 9.92 28.65
CA ASP A 662 0.04 8.64 29.02
C ASP A 662 -0.42 7.53 28.08
N LEU A 663 0.50 7.05 27.24
CA LEU A 663 0.22 5.97 26.28
C LEU A 663 0.18 4.59 26.95
N ASN A 664 0.64 4.44 28.20
CA ASN A 664 0.43 3.19 28.95
C ASN A 664 -1.05 2.99 29.30
N GLU A 665 -1.77 4.06 29.63
CA GLU A 665 -3.21 3.99 29.85
C GLU A 665 -3.97 3.64 28.56
N VAL A 666 -3.54 4.21 27.43
CA VAL A 666 -4.10 3.86 26.10
C VAL A 666 -3.84 2.39 25.75
N ALA A 667 -2.68 1.84 26.14
CA ALA A 667 -2.33 0.43 25.89
C ALA A 667 -3.28 -0.57 26.57
N LYS A 668 -3.99 -0.18 27.65
CA LYS A 668 -5.03 -1.02 28.29
C LYS A 668 -6.17 -1.37 27.34
N LEU A 669 -6.47 -0.51 26.35
CA LEU A 669 -7.47 -0.77 25.32
C LEU A 669 -7.09 -1.95 24.41
N PHE A 670 -5.81 -2.35 24.41
CA PHE A 670 -5.26 -3.45 23.64
C PHE A 670 -4.96 -4.70 24.50
N ASN A 671 -5.51 -4.77 25.71
CA ASN A 671 -5.33 -5.87 26.66
C ASN A 671 -3.83 -6.15 26.98
N ILE A 672 -3.02 -5.10 27.08
CA ILE A 672 -1.57 -5.18 27.40
C ILE A 672 -1.27 -5.29 28.90
N HIS A 673 -2.27 -5.65 29.72
CA HIS A 673 -2.15 -5.81 31.18
C HIS A 673 -3.03 -6.93 31.75
N GLU A 674 -3.61 -7.78 30.90
CA GLU A 674 -4.34 -8.97 31.37
C GLU A 674 -3.34 -10.09 31.66
N ASP A 675 -3.38 -10.62 32.89
CA ASP A 675 -2.53 -11.70 33.41
C ASP A 675 -2.73 -13.05 32.68
#